data_AF-A0A959YD25-F1
#
_entry.id   AF-A0A959YD25-F1
#
_cell.length_a   1.000
_cell.length_b   1.000
_cell.length_c   1.000
_cell.angle_alpha   90.00
_cell.angle_beta   90.00
_cell.angle_gamma   90.00
#
_symmetry.space_group_name_H-M   'P 1'
#
loop_
_entity.id
_entity.type
_entity.pdbx_description
1 polymer ?
#
loop_
_entity_poly.entity_id
_entity_poly.type
_entity_poly.pdbx_seq_one_letter_code
_entity_poly.pdbx_strand_id
1 'polypeptide(L)'
;MPHVPLLYVGPGIGLGTIIIVLLLIGLVLFSFGVILWIPLKRIGSGLRSGNVGAGRELLRGTARIGAWALLVLGAIAFIAWGAVDAVNGEQRLGRLSRALARCVHLVEDARSVLGSSTLRNIPDFYGLPPAGFQAVDRLEMDILGIGAFWDRDEDAWQVRLFDLRNDSLLWQWTVPRTGAGSEWRLNEVGRLFENSPPLHPYLLPDGSFVAKLDMTPNLFRMDRNGHVLWTDHDLVYHHATQVDAEGKLWTCASDLPLGPEGPTVGRVVRGLYGERIAYQDDHIVRIDPADGHIIYRKSVAGILVRNGLAGRLFSGNMNDPIHLNDVVPALRDGPCWRKGDLFLSLRDRSMVVQYRPGADSVVRVIDGPFLAQHDINIGPGTTISVFSNRQIFREQYSLSNRTHVPKERDLPVDDLDHSQVVVIDLADGHHWTIGDSLMAREHARSRTQGLHEILPDGSLYLELPSQRRYMVLRDDQVLLNKVFGTPMGGRVHVPAWVRILPDSLVREAGFTRAIGILPDVNGLDDEFAPDGAIGTVGRTPSGPPPLSVWLVVLFSSVLLAVGIMLLQRPFMRLIELTGRLVDALLDRRSGENIRSKILVRQATAESSALLGLVMLSLLVLALAAVPLVVLGGTERPWAYLDAPMHGWNLVALLLGTTLPFALASRFRTRTDYSPWSKLLHRVVLNGRHIGRFLFERERRALDRPIGVMPRQGPVIISGLARAGTTALTTMLARSPVFHSLSYANMPLLLAPNIWHRIYRPRSGAARERSHGDKVLFSYTSVEALEEYFFKVFLDDAYIQGDVLVEHTLSAEVAADYADYQRIIGRQHPERPVYLAKNNNLILRYASLRKRMPALRTVFLFREPIDHAWSLMKQHLRFTEMQRADPFVREYMDWLGHHEFGLGLKHFVFAGEHTRIDAAPDSIDHWLQVWIAYYARLLDLIAEDGTLLIAYADLLRDPDGVLLRIGEHVGMDLQLPRADPFANDNAFDGSVDKDLRARADALYTRLLQKSMTGSTHPRSS
;
A
#
# COMPACT_ATOMS: atom_id res chain seq x y z
N MET A 1 -16.64 -14.72 -1.30
CA MET A 1 -16.48 -14.11 0.03
C MET A 1 -17.62 -13.11 0.23
N PRO A 2 -18.45 -13.20 1.28
CA PRO A 2 -19.47 -12.18 1.51
C PRO A 2 -18.80 -10.90 2.03
N HIS A 3 -19.16 -9.77 1.43
CA HIS A 3 -18.57 -8.45 1.65
C HIS A 3 -18.52 -8.06 3.13
N VAL A 4 -17.31 -7.95 3.69
CA VAL A 4 -17.06 -7.26 4.95
C VAL A 4 -17.12 -5.75 4.67
N PRO A 5 -18.01 -4.98 5.32
CA PRO A 5 -18.12 -3.54 5.07
C PRO A 5 -16.83 -2.82 5.49
N LEU A 6 -16.35 -1.90 4.64
CA LEU A 6 -15.11 -1.14 4.86
C LEU A 6 -15.02 -0.42 6.22
N LEU A 7 -16.13 -0.12 6.90
CA LEU A 7 -16.19 0.63 8.17
C LEU A 7 -16.61 -0.24 9.37
N TYR A 8 -16.08 -1.46 9.46
CA TYR A 8 -16.38 -2.40 10.52
C TYR A 8 -15.59 -2.16 11.83
N VAL A 9 -16.28 -2.09 12.97
CA VAL A 9 -15.71 -2.23 14.33
C VAL A 9 -16.26 -3.53 14.96
N GLY A 10 -15.72 -4.65 14.50
CA GLY A 10 -15.88 -6.00 15.08
C GLY A 10 -14.64 -6.85 14.72
N PRO A 11 -14.66 -8.20 14.75
CA PRO A 11 -13.47 -9.01 14.56
C PRO A 11 -12.98 -8.93 13.10
N GLY A 12 -12.13 -7.95 12.80
CA GLY A 12 -11.50 -7.75 11.51
C GLY A 12 -10.71 -6.45 11.44
N ILE A 13 -9.57 -6.45 10.74
CA ILE A 13 -8.76 -5.24 10.48
C ILE A 13 -9.46 -4.44 9.37
N GLY A 14 -10.52 -3.71 9.71
CA GLY A 14 -11.21 -2.77 8.81
C GLY A 14 -10.85 -1.31 9.07
N LEU A 15 -11.31 -0.38 8.22
CA LEU A 15 -11.05 1.06 8.34
C LEU A 15 -11.49 1.63 9.71
N GLY A 16 -12.52 1.02 10.33
CA GLY A 16 -12.95 1.36 11.68
C GLY A 16 -11.89 1.09 12.76
N THR A 17 -11.08 0.04 12.61
CA THR A 17 -9.95 -0.23 13.52
C THR A 17 -8.86 0.81 13.36
N ILE A 18 -8.61 1.28 12.13
CA ILE A 18 -7.62 2.34 11.85
C ILE A 18 -8.03 3.65 12.53
N ILE A 19 -9.31 4.04 12.44
CA ILE A 19 -9.84 5.24 13.11
C ILE A 19 -9.65 5.14 14.64
N ILE A 20 -9.94 3.97 15.23
CA ILE A 20 -9.73 3.74 16.66
C ILE A 20 -8.25 3.88 17.02
N VAL A 21 -7.35 3.28 16.26
CA VAL A 21 -5.89 3.38 16.49
C VAL A 21 -5.43 4.84 16.44
N LEU A 22 -5.87 5.61 15.44
CA LEU A 22 -5.52 7.04 15.32
C LEU A 22 -6.05 7.87 16.50
N LEU A 23 -7.28 7.62 16.95
CA LEU A 23 -7.86 8.30 18.12
C LEU A 23 -7.06 7.99 19.40
N LEU A 24 -6.66 6.74 19.60
CA LEU A 24 -5.86 6.32 20.76
C LEU A 24 -4.43 6.90 20.70
N ILE A 25 -3.82 6.98 19.52
CA ILE A 25 -2.52 7.67 19.33
C ILE A 25 -2.66 9.16 19.65
N GLY A 26 -3.70 9.83 19.17
CA GLY A 26 -3.98 11.23 19.48
C GLY A 26 -4.16 11.47 20.99
N LEU A 27 -4.79 10.54 21.70
CA LEU A 27 -4.94 10.59 23.16
C LEU A 27 -3.59 10.54 23.88
N VAL A 28 -2.67 9.68 23.43
CA VAL A 28 -1.30 9.60 23.96
C VAL A 28 -0.55 10.90 23.70
N LEU A 29 -0.62 11.47 22.48
CA LEU A 29 0.04 12.74 22.19
C LEU A 29 -0.50 13.89 23.06
N PHE A 30 -1.82 13.92 23.27
CA PHE A 30 -2.47 14.91 24.13
C PHE A 30 -2.02 14.78 25.60
N SER A 31 -1.99 13.57 26.16
CA SER A 31 -1.53 13.36 27.55
C SER A 31 -0.09 13.85 27.73
N PHE A 32 0.81 13.59 26.77
CA PHE A 32 2.18 14.10 26.79
C PHE A 32 2.25 15.63 26.78
N GLY A 33 1.45 16.29 25.94
CA GLY A 33 1.33 17.75 25.96
C GLY A 33 0.94 18.29 27.34
N VAL A 34 0.02 17.60 28.03
CA VAL A 34 -0.42 17.98 29.38
C VAL A 34 0.66 17.69 30.44
N ILE A 35 1.36 16.57 30.35
CA ILE A 35 2.50 16.23 31.23
C ILE A 35 3.59 17.32 31.15
N LEU A 36 3.86 17.85 29.96
CA LEU A 36 4.82 18.94 29.76
C LEU A 36 4.29 20.30 30.23
N TRP A 37 2.98 20.55 30.10
CA TRP A 37 2.34 21.81 30.46
C TRP A 37 2.15 22.02 31.97
N ILE A 38 1.79 20.97 32.72
CA ILE A 38 1.53 21.07 34.17
C ILE A 38 2.73 21.65 34.97
N PRO A 39 3.98 21.21 34.73
CA PRO A 39 5.18 21.78 35.35
C PRO A 39 5.38 23.24 34.97
N LEU A 40 5.22 23.60 33.68
CA LEU A 40 5.36 24.97 33.18
C LEU A 40 4.36 25.92 33.85
N LYS A 41 3.10 25.52 33.98
CA LYS A 41 2.06 26.30 34.66
C LYS A 41 2.35 26.47 36.16
N ARG A 42 2.87 25.43 36.82
CA ARG A 42 3.17 25.45 38.27
C ARG A 42 4.46 26.18 38.62
N ILE A 43 5.43 26.28 37.71
CA ILE A 43 6.57 27.20 37.87
C ILE A 43 6.06 28.64 37.92
N GLY A 44 5.13 29.00 37.01
CA GLY A 44 4.49 30.31 37.02
C GLY A 44 3.64 30.61 38.27
N SER A 45 2.95 29.61 38.84
CA SER A 45 2.16 29.79 40.06
C SER A 45 2.96 29.66 41.36
N GLY A 46 3.99 28.82 41.40
CA GLY A 46 4.86 28.60 42.56
C GLY A 46 5.82 29.77 42.83
N LEU A 47 6.23 30.48 41.77
CA LEU A 47 6.91 31.79 41.88
C LEU A 47 6.03 32.85 42.57
N ARG A 48 4.70 32.66 42.61
CA ARG A 48 3.74 33.57 43.26
C ARG A 48 3.35 33.16 44.69
N SER A 49 3.59 31.92 45.13
CA SER A 49 3.05 31.40 46.41
C SER A 49 4.06 30.78 47.38
N GLY A 50 5.36 30.74 47.04
CA GLY A 50 6.44 30.45 48.00
C GLY A 50 6.51 29.01 48.56
N ASN A 51 5.72 28.05 48.07
CA ASN A 51 5.68 26.69 48.61
C ASN A 51 6.49 25.70 47.73
N VAL A 52 7.70 25.33 48.18
CA VAL A 52 8.78 24.73 47.34
C VAL A 52 8.83 23.19 47.37
N GLY A 53 8.12 22.53 48.28
CA GLY A 53 8.26 21.08 48.55
C GLY A 53 7.75 20.16 47.43
N ALA A 54 6.50 20.34 46.99
CA ALA A 54 5.89 19.49 45.96
C ALA A 54 6.39 19.77 44.53
N GLY A 55 6.98 20.95 44.30
CA GLY A 55 7.54 21.32 43.00
C GLY A 55 8.84 20.60 42.68
N ARG A 56 9.67 20.25 43.68
CA ARG A 56 11.01 19.65 43.48
C ARG A 56 10.98 18.20 43.01
N GLU A 57 10.05 17.36 43.51
CA GLU A 57 9.88 15.99 43.00
C GLU A 57 9.32 15.98 41.58
N LEU A 58 8.34 16.85 41.30
CA LEU A 58 7.75 17.02 39.97
C LEU A 58 8.81 17.50 38.97
N LEU A 59 9.65 18.48 39.34
CA LEU A 59 10.77 19.00 38.54
C LEU A 59 11.81 17.92 38.20
N ARG A 60 12.12 17.01 39.12
CA ARG A 60 13.05 15.90 38.85
C ARG A 60 12.45 14.88 37.88
N GLY A 61 11.17 14.57 38.02
CA GLY A 61 10.44 13.70 37.08
C GLY A 61 10.35 14.33 35.68
N THR A 62 10.05 15.62 35.60
CA THR A 62 9.83 16.33 34.33
C THR A 62 11.14 16.73 33.66
N ALA A 63 12.20 17.02 34.41
CA ALA A 63 13.54 17.22 33.87
C ALA A 63 14.10 15.92 33.29
N ARG A 64 13.82 14.76 33.91
CA ARG A 64 14.15 13.45 33.32
C ARG A 64 13.36 13.22 32.04
N ILE A 65 12.04 13.44 32.05
CA ILE A 65 11.19 13.28 30.85
C ILE A 65 11.63 14.24 29.73
N GLY A 66 11.97 15.50 30.04
CA GLY A 66 12.47 16.49 29.10
C GLY A 66 13.85 16.13 28.54
N ALA A 67 14.77 15.66 29.37
CA ALA A 67 16.09 15.18 28.93
C ALA A 67 15.98 13.96 28.01
N TRP A 68 15.06 13.03 28.30
CA TRP A 68 14.84 11.85 27.47
C TRP A 68 14.08 12.16 26.18
N ALA A 69 13.12 13.09 26.20
CA ALA A 69 12.48 13.60 24.98
C ALA A 69 13.49 14.31 24.07
N LEU A 70 14.43 15.09 24.64
CA LEU A 70 15.55 15.68 23.91
C LEU A 70 16.50 14.63 23.34
N LEU A 71 16.72 13.51 24.04
CA LEU A 71 17.52 12.38 23.53
C LEU A 71 16.83 11.65 22.36
N VAL A 72 15.51 11.41 22.44
CA VAL A 72 14.74 10.79 21.35
C VAL A 72 14.63 11.73 20.15
N LEU A 73 14.32 13.02 20.38
CA LEU A 73 14.33 14.03 19.32
C LEU A 73 15.73 14.21 18.73
N GLY A 74 16.77 14.14 19.55
CA GLY A 74 18.16 14.13 19.11
C GLY A 74 18.49 12.92 18.25
N ALA A 75 18.01 11.73 18.60
CA ALA A 75 18.19 10.53 17.80
C ALA A 75 17.41 10.58 16.48
N ILE A 76 16.16 11.07 16.49
CA ILE A 76 15.36 11.27 15.26
C ILE A 76 16.01 12.33 14.38
N ALA A 77 16.44 13.46 14.96
CA ALA A 77 17.15 14.51 14.24
C ALA A 77 18.49 14.01 13.70
N PHE A 78 19.20 13.13 14.42
CA PHE A 78 20.44 12.52 13.97
C PHE A 78 20.20 11.51 12.83
N ILE A 79 19.12 10.72 12.87
CA ILE A 79 18.72 9.82 11.78
C ILE A 79 18.24 10.62 10.57
N ALA A 80 17.44 11.66 10.76
CA ALA A 80 16.97 12.54 9.71
C ALA A 80 18.14 13.32 9.08
N TRP A 81 19.05 13.82 9.91
CA TRP A 81 20.28 14.46 9.45
C TRP A 81 21.18 13.47 8.73
N GLY A 82 21.35 12.24 9.23
CA GLY A 82 22.10 11.18 8.54
C GLY A 82 21.46 10.75 7.21
N ALA A 83 20.12 10.76 7.13
CA ALA A 83 19.38 10.51 5.90
C ALA A 83 19.54 11.69 4.92
N VAL A 84 19.49 12.93 5.38
CA VAL A 84 19.73 14.14 4.57
C VAL A 84 21.19 14.22 4.11
N ASP A 85 22.15 13.93 4.99
CA ASP A 85 23.59 13.81 4.70
C ASP A 85 23.84 12.75 3.61
N ALA A 86 23.10 11.64 3.67
CA ALA A 86 23.17 10.58 2.68
C ALA A 86 22.51 10.94 1.35
N VAL A 87 21.34 11.59 1.37
CA VAL A 87 20.64 12.10 0.17
C VAL A 87 21.46 13.21 -0.51
N ASN A 88 22.18 14.02 0.25
CA ASN A 88 23.08 15.06 -0.28
C ASN A 88 24.45 14.50 -0.74
N GLY A 89 24.71 13.21 -0.53
CA GLY A 89 25.92 12.52 -0.97
C GLY A 89 27.18 12.86 -0.16
N GLU A 90 27.05 13.50 1.01
CA GLU A 90 28.19 13.98 1.80
C GLU A 90 28.85 12.86 2.64
N GLN A 91 28.16 11.72 2.83
CA GLN A 91 28.63 10.48 3.50
C GLN A 91 29.46 10.70 4.78
N ARG A 92 29.15 11.71 5.60
CA ARG A 92 29.98 12.10 6.75
C ARG A 92 29.99 11.05 7.87
N LEU A 93 28.96 10.20 7.95
CA LEU A 93 28.89 9.05 8.86
C LEU A 93 29.36 7.74 8.21
N GLY A 94 29.97 7.81 7.02
CA GLY A 94 30.52 6.69 6.28
C GLY A 94 29.48 5.61 5.98
N ARG A 95 29.70 4.39 6.51
CA ARG A 95 28.85 3.22 6.26
C ARG A 95 27.39 3.42 6.71
N LEU A 96 27.16 4.24 7.74
CA LEU A 96 25.83 4.51 8.27
C LEU A 96 25.00 5.42 7.34
N SER A 97 25.61 6.47 6.76
CA SER A 97 24.94 7.32 5.76
C SER A 97 24.46 6.50 4.56
N ARG A 98 25.29 5.58 4.05
CA ARG A 98 24.94 4.70 2.92
C ARG A 98 23.79 3.73 3.21
N ALA A 99 23.65 3.28 4.44
CA ALA A 99 22.52 2.44 4.86
C ALA A 99 21.22 3.27 4.94
N LEU A 100 21.30 4.49 5.45
CA LEU A 100 20.14 5.39 5.59
C LEU A 100 19.61 5.90 4.23
N ALA A 101 20.48 6.24 3.27
CA ALA A 101 20.06 6.62 1.91
C ALA A 101 19.19 5.54 1.25
N ARG A 102 19.54 4.26 1.39
CA ARG A 102 18.79 3.14 0.80
C ARG A 102 17.39 2.99 1.37
N CYS A 103 17.21 3.22 2.67
CA CYS A 103 15.90 3.20 3.29
C CYS A 103 14.98 4.32 2.76
N VAL A 104 15.56 5.47 2.37
CA VAL A 104 14.81 6.61 1.81
C VAL A 104 14.36 6.34 0.38
N HIS A 105 15.20 5.70 -0.44
CA HIS A 105 14.89 5.39 -1.84
C HIS A 105 14.03 4.13 -2.05
N LEU A 106 13.88 3.29 -1.00
CA LEU A 106 13.17 2.00 -1.06
C LEU A 106 11.77 2.05 -1.70
N VAL A 107 10.98 3.09 -1.45
CA VAL A 107 9.61 3.21 -1.99
C VAL A 107 9.63 3.53 -3.49
N GLU A 108 10.60 4.33 -3.92
CA GLU A 108 10.76 4.77 -5.31
C GLU A 108 11.40 3.67 -6.15
N ASP A 109 12.39 2.97 -5.58
CA ASP A 109 13.00 1.76 -6.14
C ASP A 109 11.98 0.63 -6.25
N ALA A 110 11.15 0.41 -5.23
CA ALA A 110 10.08 -0.59 -5.30
C ALA A 110 9.08 -0.28 -6.42
N ARG A 111 8.72 1.00 -6.62
CA ARG A 111 7.85 1.42 -7.74
C ARG A 111 8.51 1.24 -9.09
N SER A 112 9.80 1.58 -9.22
CA SER A 112 10.53 1.44 -10.49
C SER A 112 10.70 -0.04 -10.86
N VAL A 113 10.98 -0.89 -9.87
CA VAL A 113 11.10 -2.34 -9.99
C VAL A 113 9.74 -2.93 -10.38
N LEU A 114 8.66 -2.66 -9.64
CA LEU A 114 7.31 -3.17 -9.97
C LEU A 114 6.81 -2.77 -11.36
N GLY A 115 7.32 -1.67 -11.92
CA GLY A 115 7.02 -1.21 -13.27
C GLY A 115 7.96 -1.71 -14.37
N SER A 116 9.08 -2.38 -14.02
CA SER A 116 10.15 -2.66 -14.98
C SER A 116 9.81 -3.82 -15.94
N SER A 117 10.36 -3.73 -17.16
CA SER A 117 10.37 -4.82 -18.15
C SER A 117 11.04 -6.08 -17.59
N THR A 118 12.04 -5.91 -16.72
CA THR A 118 12.77 -6.99 -16.05
C THR A 118 11.88 -7.87 -15.17
N LEU A 119 10.97 -7.29 -14.38
CA LEU A 119 10.03 -8.07 -13.56
C LEU A 119 8.93 -8.75 -14.41
N ARG A 120 8.67 -8.21 -15.60
CA ARG A 120 7.76 -8.77 -16.60
C ARG A 120 8.45 -9.71 -17.60
N ASN A 121 9.76 -9.93 -17.44
CA ASN A 121 10.61 -10.74 -18.32
C ASN A 121 10.49 -10.37 -19.81
N ILE A 122 10.41 -9.07 -20.12
CA ILE A 122 10.35 -8.55 -21.49
C ILE A 122 11.78 -8.18 -21.93
N PRO A 123 12.34 -8.78 -22.98
CA PRO A 123 13.64 -8.41 -23.53
C PRO A 123 13.69 -6.94 -24.01
N ASP A 124 14.85 -6.29 -23.90
CA ASP A 124 15.04 -4.87 -24.24
C ASP A 124 14.75 -4.56 -25.72
N PHE A 125 14.89 -5.56 -26.61
CA PHE A 125 14.59 -5.46 -28.05
C PHE A 125 13.13 -5.76 -28.41
N TYR A 126 12.25 -5.98 -27.42
CA TYR A 126 10.82 -6.18 -27.64
C TYR A 126 10.06 -4.94 -27.16
N GLY A 127 9.33 -4.29 -28.06
CA GLY A 127 8.52 -3.11 -27.74
C GLY A 127 7.09 -3.22 -28.22
N LEU A 128 6.28 -2.22 -27.89
CA LEU A 128 4.96 -2.06 -28.50
C LEU A 128 5.13 -1.49 -29.92
N PRO A 129 4.27 -1.86 -30.87
CA PRO A 129 4.23 -1.20 -32.17
C PRO A 129 3.91 0.30 -32.02
N PRO A 130 4.20 1.13 -33.03
CA PRO A 130 3.75 2.52 -33.06
C PRO A 130 2.25 2.64 -32.76
N ALA A 131 1.85 3.67 -32.02
CA ALA A 131 0.44 3.94 -31.78
C ALA A 131 -0.29 4.18 -33.11
N GLY A 132 -1.40 3.47 -33.34
CA GLY A 132 -2.15 3.57 -34.60
C GLY A 132 -1.41 3.01 -35.82
N PHE A 133 -0.43 2.12 -35.62
CA PHE A 133 0.32 1.51 -36.72
C PHE A 133 -0.61 0.85 -37.74
N GLN A 134 -0.39 1.16 -39.02
CA GLN A 134 -1.04 0.52 -40.16
C GLN A 134 0.03 -0.03 -41.10
N ALA A 135 -0.04 -1.34 -41.36
CA ALA A 135 0.88 -1.98 -42.27
C ALA A 135 0.61 -1.56 -43.72
N VAL A 136 1.68 -1.29 -44.46
CA VAL A 136 1.64 -1.01 -45.90
C VAL A 136 2.70 -1.84 -46.57
N ASP A 137 2.33 -2.55 -47.63
CA ASP A 137 3.29 -3.22 -48.52
C ASP A 137 2.80 -3.11 -49.97
N ARG A 138 3.53 -2.33 -50.76
CA ARG A 138 3.29 -2.05 -52.19
C ARG A 138 4.59 -2.21 -52.98
N LEU A 139 5.55 -2.96 -52.45
CA LEU A 139 6.85 -3.13 -53.08
C LEU A 139 6.71 -3.96 -54.37
N GLU A 140 7.20 -3.41 -55.48
CA GLU A 140 7.24 -4.09 -56.78
C GLU A 140 8.58 -4.80 -57.04
N MET A 141 9.61 -4.44 -56.27
CA MET A 141 10.95 -5.01 -56.32
C MET A 141 11.32 -5.67 -55.00
N ASP A 142 12.16 -6.69 -55.08
CA ASP A 142 12.68 -7.40 -53.91
C ASP A 142 13.71 -6.50 -53.21
N ILE A 143 13.65 -6.45 -51.88
CA ILE A 143 14.61 -5.71 -51.06
C ILE A 143 15.22 -6.71 -50.08
N LEU A 144 16.40 -7.21 -50.44
CA LEU A 144 17.11 -8.21 -49.67
C LEU A 144 17.89 -7.54 -48.54
N GLY A 145 17.66 -7.99 -47.30
CA GLY A 145 18.28 -7.45 -46.10
C GLY A 145 18.94 -8.53 -45.24
N ILE A 146 20.01 -8.15 -44.52
CA ILE A 146 20.59 -8.95 -43.43
C ILE A 146 20.53 -8.18 -42.11
N GLY A 147 19.98 -8.78 -41.06
CA GLY A 147 19.80 -8.14 -39.76
C GLY A 147 19.57 -9.11 -38.60
N ALA A 148 19.68 -8.63 -37.36
CA ALA A 148 19.60 -9.44 -36.16
C ALA A 148 18.25 -9.33 -35.43
N PHE A 149 17.71 -10.47 -35.00
CA PHE A 149 16.43 -10.60 -34.28
C PHE A 149 16.64 -11.42 -33.01
N TRP A 150 16.28 -10.88 -31.85
CA TRP A 150 16.42 -11.64 -30.61
C TRP A 150 15.38 -12.77 -30.53
N ASP A 151 15.80 -14.00 -30.28
CA ASP A 151 14.90 -15.11 -29.99
C ASP A 151 15.02 -15.48 -28.52
N ARG A 152 13.96 -15.15 -27.77
CA ARG A 152 13.88 -15.43 -26.33
C ARG A 152 13.84 -16.93 -26.03
N ASP A 153 13.16 -17.72 -26.86
CA ASP A 153 12.94 -19.14 -26.56
C ASP A 153 14.20 -19.96 -26.84
N GLU A 154 15.01 -19.53 -27.81
CA GLU A 154 16.35 -20.08 -28.08
C GLU A 154 17.49 -19.42 -27.26
N ASP A 155 17.19 -18.33 -26.53
CA ASP A 155 18.18 -17.52 -25.79
C ASP A 155 19.37 -17.09 -26.68
N ALA A 156 19.06 -16.66 -27.90
CA ALA A 156 20.03 -16.40 -28.94
C ALA A 156 19.60 -15.27 -29.89
N TRP A 157 20.57 -14.62 -30.50
CA TRP A 157 20.32 -13.72 -31.64
C TRP A 157 20.21 -14.53 -32.93
N GLN A 158 19.15 -14.31 -33.68
CA GLN A 158 18.97 -14.85 -35.03
C GLN A 158 19.39 -13.79 -36.04
N VAL A 159 20.53 -13.97 -36.68
CA VAL A 159 20.92 -13.15 -37.83
C VAL A 159 20.22 -13.73 -39.04
N ARG A 160 19.36 -12.96 -39.70
CA ARG A 160 18.50 -13.42 -40.78
C ARG A 160 18.84 -12.69 -42.07
N LEU A 161 18.88 -13.44 -43.16
CA LEU A 161 18.88 -12.95 -44.53
C LEU A 161 17.46 -13.11 -45.08
N PHE A 162 16.82 -12.03 -45.49
CA PHE A 162 15.40 -12.02 -45.82
C PHE A 162 15.05 -11.02 -46.93
N ASP A 163 13.86 -11.16 -47.50
CA ASP A 163 13.28 -10.21 -48.45
C ASP A 163 12.13 -9.44 -47.80
N LEU A 164 12.24 -8.11 -47.75
CA LEU A 164 11.22 -7.23 -47.16
C LEU A 164 9.90 -7.20 -47.93
N ARG A 165 9.89 -7.56 -49.22
CA ARG A 165 8.70 -7.51 -50.08
C ARG A 165 7.68 -8.60 -49.77
N ASN A 166 8.16 -9.80 -49.51
CA ASN A 166 7.31 -10.99 -49.36
C ASN A 166 7.62 -11.76 -48.06
N ASP A 167 8.44 -11.17 -47.21
CA ASP A 167 8.88 -11.70 -45.93
C ASP A 167 9.61 -13.05 -46.03
N SER A 168 10.09 -13.44 -47.22
CA SER A 168 10.82 -14.69 -47.41
C SER A 168 12.11 -14.68 -46.60
N LEU A 169 12.28 -15.70 -45.77
CA LEU A 169 13.54 -15.98 -45.08
C LEU A 169 14.43 -16.81 -46.01
N LEU A 170 15.58 -16.28 -46.41
CA LEU A 170 16.55 -16.96 -47.27
C LEU A 170 17.56 -17.78 -46.46
N TRP A 171 17.99 -17.25 -45.31
CA TRP A 171 18.91 -17.95 -44.42
C TRP A 171 18.84 -17.40 -42.98
N GLN A 172 19.23 -18.21 -41.99
CA GLN A 172 19.31 -17.82 -40.60
C GLN A 172 20.57 -18.42 -39.94
N TRP A 173 21.30 -17.57 -39.21
CA TRP A 173 22.36 -17.98 -38.29
C TRP A 173 21.92 -17.74 -36.86
N THR A 174 22.32 -18.64 -35.97
CA THR A 174 22.07 -18.52 -34.53
C THR A 174 23.36 -18.10 -33.84
N VAL A 175 23.31 -16.97 -33.14
CA VAL A 175 24.41 -16.46 -32.31
C VAL A 175 23.99 -16.64 -30.84
N PRO A 176 24.36 -17.76 -30.21
CA PRO A 176 23.88 -18.10 -28.87
C PRO A 176 24.48 -17.17 -27.81
N ARG A 177 23.69 -16.88 -26.76
CA ARG A 177 24.16 -16.09 -25.61
C ARG A 177 25.20 -16.83 -24.77
N THR A 178 25.02 -18.15 -24.60
CA THR A 178 25.95 -19.04 -23.87
C THR A 178 26.02 -20.41 -24.53
N GLY A 179 27.19 -21.05 -24.59
CA GLY A 179 27.32 -22.43 -25.09
C GLY A 179 28.71 -22.82 -25.59
N ALA A 180 28.83 -24.04 -26.13
CA ALA A 180 30.03 -24.50 -26.81
C ALA A 180 30.16 -23.81 -28.19
N GLY A 181 31.30 -23.17 -28.46
CA GLY A 181 31.54 -22.41 -29.70
C GLY A 181 31.43 -20.89 -29.57
N SER A 182 31.05 -20.37 -28.40
CA SER A 182 31.00 -18.93 -28.12
C SER A 182 32.09 -18.50 -27.14
N GLU A 183 33.18 -17.93 -27.64
CA GLU A 183 34.27 -17.35 -26.84
C GLU A 183 34.00 -15.89 -26.46
N TRP A 184 32.76 -15.53 -26.14
CA TRP A 184 32.39 -14.14 -25.85
C TRP A 184 33.08 -13.62 -24.57
N ARG A 185 33.70 -12.44 -24.64
CA ARG A 185 34.25 -11.74 -23.47
C ARG A 185 33.27 -10.69 -22.96
N LEU A 186 32.61 -11.01 -21.85
CA LEU A 186 31.55 -10.17 -21.27
C LEU A 186 31.94 -9.55 -19.92
N ASN A 187 32.92 -10.12 -19.22
CA ASN A 187 33.34 -9.67 -17.89
C ASN A 187 34.19 -8.39 -17.89
N GLU A 188 34.57 -7.91 -19.08
CA GLU A 188 35.42 -6.72 -19.26
C GLU A 188 34.60 -5.42 -19.39
N VAL A 189 33.26 -5.52 -19.57
CA VAL A 189 32.34 -4.38 -19.72
C VAL A 189 31.07 -4.58 -18.90
N GLY A 190 30.40 -3.49 -18.49
CA GLY A 190 29.16 -3.53 -17.70
C GLY A 190 27.88 -3.92 -18.46
N ARG A 191 27.94 -4.25 -19.76
CA ARG A 191 26.78 -4.70 -20.57
C ARG A 191 26.77 -6.22 -20.71
N LEU A 192 25.60 -6.82 -20.48
CA LEU A 192 25.36 -8.24 -20.77
C LEU A 192 25.06 -8.41 -22.27
N PHE A 193 25.52 -9.52 -22.84
CA PHE A 193 25.31 -9.92 -24.24
C PHE A 193 23.84 -9.87 -24.69
N GLU A 194 22.88 -10.16 -23.79
CA GLU A 194 21.44 -10.11 -24.09
C GLU A 194 20.96 -8.73 -24.57
N ASN A 195 21.70 -7.67 -24.23
CA ASN A 195 21.37 -6.30 -24.60
C ASN A 195 22.15 -5.79 -25.82
N SER A 196 22.99 -6.63 -26.45
CA SER A 196 23.89 -6.22 -27.53
C SER A 196 23.66 -7.06 -28.79
N PRO A 197 23.01 -6.53 -29.84
CA PRO A 197 22.77 -7.25 -31.07
C PRO A 197 24.07 -7.43 -31.87
N PRO A 198 24.18 -8.50 -32.68
CA PRO A 198 25.06 -8.54 -33.84
C PRO A 198 24.69 -7.39 -34.81
N LEU A 199 25.25 -6.20 -34.58
CA LEU A 199 24.80 -4.97 -35.21
C LEU A 199 25.48 -4.74 -36.55
N HIS A 200 24.68 -4.36 -37.54
CA HIS A 200 25.09 -4.04 -38.91
C HIS A 200 25.98 -5.12 -39.57
N PRO A 201 25.52 -6.38 -39.65
CA PRO A 201 26.29 -7.50 -40.19
C PRO A 201 26.67 -7.25 -41.66
N TYR A 202 27.85 -7.73 -42.05
CA TYR A 202 28.38 -7.64 -43.40
C TYR A 202 28.53 -9.03 -44.02
N LEU A 203 27.77 -9.30 -45.08
CA LEU A 203 27.78 -10.58 -45.80
C LEU A 203 28.98 -10.66 -46.76
N LEU A 204 29.70 -11.77 -46.74
CA LEU A 204 30.83 -12.05 -47.63
C LEU A 204 30.41 -12.98 -48.79
N PRO A 205 31.12 -12.94 -49.94
CA PRO A 205 30.83 -13.79 -51.10
C PRO A 205 30.87 -15.30 -50.84
N ASP A 206 31.57 -15.75 -49.80
CA ASP A 206 31.64 -17.16 -49.41
C ASP A 206 30.46 -17.62 -48.53
N GLY A 207 29.50 -16.72 -48.27
CA GLY A 207 28.33 -16.99 -47.44
C GLY A 207 28.59 -16.93 -45.93
N SER A 208 29.78 -16.49 -45.50
CA SER A 208 30.03 -16.10 -44.11
C SER A 208 29.63 -14.64 -43.87
N PHE A 209 29.48 -14.22 -42.61
CA PHE A 209 29.29 -12.82 -42.28
C PHE A 209 30.23 -12.35 -41.17
N VAL A 210 30.54 -11.06 -41.15
CA VAL A 210 31.26 -10.38 -40.07
C VAL A 210 30.30 -9.46 -39.33
N ALA A 211 30.30 -9.53 -38.00
CA ALA A 211 29.51 -8.64 -37.18
C ALA A 211 30.22 -8.35 -35.86
N LYS A 212 29.70 -7.36 -35.13
CA LYS A 212 30.08 -7.05 -33.76
C LYS A 212 28.87 -7.11 -32.87
N LEU A 213 29.05 -7.55 -31.64
CA LEU A 213 28.05 -7.37 -30.61
C LEU A 213 28.18 -5.95 -30.08
N ASP A 214 27.20 -5.12 -30.38
CA ASP A 214 27.31 -3.67 -30.21
C ASP A 214 27.70 -3.24 -28.80
N MET A 215 28.66 -2.32 -28.71
CA MET A 215 29.20 -1.78 -27.46
C MET A 215 29.82 -2.85 -26.55
N THR A 216 30.38 -3.91 -27.14
CA THR A 216 31.13 -4.95 -26.41
C THR A 216 32.44 -5.29 -27.14
N PRO A 217 33.40 -5.94 -26.47
CA PRO A 217 34.65 -6.36 -27.11
C PRO A 217 34.48 -7.69 -27.82
N ASN A 218 33.55 -7.79 -28.76
CA ASN A 218 33.26 -9.03 -29.46
C ASN A 218 32.94 -8.74 -30.94
N LEU A 219 34.00 -8.54 -31.72
CA LEU A 219 33.92 -8.62 -33.18
C LEU A 219 34.16 -10.07 -33.60
N PHE A 220 33.44 -10.57 -34.59
CA PHE A 220 33.57 -11.95 -35.01
C PHE A 220 33.19 -12.17 -36.48
N ARG A 221 33.68 -13.28 -37.04
CA ARG A 221 33.19 -13.84 -38.29
C ARG A 221 32.58 -15.20 -38.08
N MET A 222 31.44 -15.44 -38.71
CA MET A 222 30.71 -16.70 -38.63
C MET A 222 30.49 -17.28 -40.02
N ASP A 223 30.79 -18.57 -40.18
CA ASP A 223 30.59 -19.29 -41.43
C ASP A 223 29.10 -19.57 -41.72
N ARG A 224 28.81 -20.13 -42.89
CA ARG A 224 27.44 -20.49 -43.29
C ARG A 224 26.75 -21.46 -42.32
N ASN A 225 27.50 -22.32 -41.64
CA ASN A 225 26.97 -23.35 -40.75
C ASN A 225 26.77 -22.85 -39.31
N GLY A 226 27.10 -21.58 -39.03
CA GLY A 226 27.00 -21.01 -37.69
C GLY A 226 28.26 -21.23 -36.83
N HIS A 227 29.37 -21.68 -37.41
CA HIS A 227 30.63 -21.77 -36.68
C HIS A 227 31.38 -20.44 -36.70
N VAL A 228 31.85 -20.01 -35.53
CA VAL A 228 32.72 -18.85 -35.40
C VAL A 228 34.10 -19.20 -35.98
N LEU A 229 34.55 -18.43 -36.98
CA LEU A 229 35.84 -18.60 -37.63
C LEU A 229 36.96 -17.88 -36.86
N TRP A 230 36.68 -16.68 -36.35
CA TRP A 230 37.57 -15.90 -35.51
C TRP A 230 36.79 -14.88 -34.69
N THR A 231 37.39 -14.43 -33.58
CA THR A 231 36.92 -13.32 -32.74
C THR A 231 38.05 -12.33 -32.46
N ASP A 232 37.69 -11.07 -32.26
CA ASP A 232 38.58 -10.03 -31.74
C ASP A 232 37.94 -9.37 -30.50
N HIS A 233 38.76 -9.20 -29.46
CA HIS A 233 38.37 -8.67 -28.15
C HIS A 233 39.22 -7.48 -27.70
N ASP A 234 40.02 -6.90 -28.60
CA ASP A 234 41.04 -5.90 -28.22
C ASP A 234 40.42 -4.51 -28.01
N LEU A 235 39.24 -4.25 -28.57
CA LEU A 235 38.53 -2.98 -28.54
C LEU A 235 37.04 -3.19 -28.29
N VAL A 236 36.35 -2.13 -27.83
CA VAL A 236 34.89 -2.12 -27.74
C VAL A 236 34.32 -1.63 -29.06
N TYR A 237 33.78 -2.54 -29.87
CA TYR A 237 33.25 -2.25 -31.20
C TYR A 237 31.80 -1.74 -31.12
N HIS A 238 31.43 -0.79 -31.97
CA HIS A 238 30.10 -0.19 -31.94
C HIS A 238 29.60 0.34 -33.31
N HIS A 239 28.28 0.50 -33.43
CA HIS A 239 27.57 1.14 -34.55
C HIS A 239 27.85 0.54 -35.95
N ALA A 240 28.37 1.31 -36.92
CA ALA A 240 28.47 0.89 -38.31
C ALA A 240 29.69 0.00 -38.61
N THR A 241 29.54 -0.87 -39.60
CA THR A 241 30.66 -1.52 -40.30
C THR A 241 30.52 -1.22 -41.79
N GLN A 242 31.59 -0.90 -42.50
CA GLN A 242 31.56 -0.58 -43.92
C GLN A 242 32.72 -1.29 -44.63
N VAL A 243 32.55 -1.64 -45.90
CA VAL A 243 33.62 -2.25 -46.71
C VAL A 243 34.34 -1.17 -47.52
N ASP A 244 35.65 -1.31 -47.70
CA ASP A 244 36.40 -0.48 -48.65
C ASP A 244 36.63 -1.18 -49.99
N ALA A 245 37.24 -0.45 -50.92
CA ALA A 245 37.49 -0.92 -52.28
C ALA A 245 38.49 -2.09 -52.38
N GLU A 246 39.20 -2.42 -51.29
CA GLU A 246 40.09 -3.58 -51.20
C GLU A 246 39.44 -4.76 -50.46
N GLY A 247 38.15 -4.65 -50.13
CA GLY A 247 37.42 -5.67 -49.38
C GLY A 247 37.78 -5.74 -47.90
N LYS A 248 38.43 -4.71 -47.33
CA LYS A 248 38.69 -4.61 -45.89
C LYS A 248 37.53 -3.89 -45.20
N LEU A 249 37.35 -4.14 -43.91
CA LEU A 249 36.23 -3.60 -43.15
C LEU A 249 36.67 -2.41 -42.30
N TRP A 250 35.93 -1.31 -42.38
CA TRP A 250 36.00 -0.18 -41.46
C TRP A 250 34.90 -0.28 -40.41
N THR A 251 35.23 -0.02 -39.15
CA THR A 251 34.26 -0.01 -38.05
C THR A 251 34.63 1.04 -37.01
N CYS A 252 33.65 1.43 -36.20
CA CYS A 252 33.85 2.28 -35.03
C CYS A 252 34.25 1.41 -33.83
N ALA A 253 35.18 1.90 -33.02
CA ALA A 253 35.59 1.21 -31.79
C ALA A 253 36.07 2.19 -30.71
N SER A 254 36.05 1.79 -29.45
CA SER A 254 36.62 2.54 -28.32
C SER A 254 37.62 1.67 -27.57
N ASP A 255 38.42 2.29 -26.70
CA ASP A 255 39.29 1.54 -25.78
C ASP A 255 38.47 0.70 -24.78
N LEU A 256 39.07 -0.35 -24.24
CA LEU A 256 38.51 -1.10 -23.12
C LEU A 256 38.43 -0.21 -21.85
N PRO A 257 37.42 -0.40 -20.98
CA PRO A 257 37.33 0.31 -19.70
C PRO A 257 38.56 0.09 -18.80
N LEU A 258 38.90 1.11 -18.00
CA LEU A 258 39.99 1.05 -17.02
C LEU A 258 39.74 0.04 -15.87
N GLY A 259 38.54 -0.54 -15.80
CA GLY A 259 38.16 -1.61 -14.88
C GLY A 259 36.73 -2.11 -15.16
N PRO A 260 36.37 -3.31 -14.66
CA PRO A 260 35.09 -3.97 -14.94
C PRO A 260 33.85 -3.22 -14.39
N GLU A 261 34.04 -2.31 -13.44
CA GLU A 261 32.98 -1.41 -12.94
C GLU A 261 32.99 -0.01 -13.59
N GLY A 262 33.82 0.19 -14.63
CA GLY A 262 33.87 1.42 -15.41
C GLY A 262 32.67 1.58 -16.36
N PRO A 263 32.50 2.76 -16.99
CA PRO A 263 31.52 2.94 -18.06
C PRO A 263 31.72 1.91 -19.19
N THR A 264 30.63 1.60 -19.92
CA THR A 264 30.57 0.53 -20.94
C THR A 264 31.64 0.62 -22.05
N VAL A 265 32.19 1.82 -22.25
CA VAL A 265 33.23 2.16 -23.22
C VAL A 265 34.34 2.90 -22.49
N GLY A 266 35.59 2.64 -22.89
CA GLY A 266 36.76 3.05 -22.12
C GLY A 266 37.01 4.56 -22.08
N ARG A 267 37.23 5.07 -20.87
CA ARG A 267 37.75 6.42 -20.66
C ARG A 267 39.26 6.40 -20.80
N VAL A 268 39.79 7.30 -21.63
CA VAL A 268 41.22 7.53 -21.72
C VAL A 268 41.55 8.80 -20.94
N VAL A 269 42.64 8.77 -20.18
CA VAL A 269 43.27 9.98 -19.64
C VAL A 269 44.38 10.38 -20.61
N ARG A 270 44.07 11.24 -21.58
CA ARG A 270 45.08 11.73 -22.52
C ARG A 270 45.69 13.03 -22.00
N GLY A 271 47.02 13.13 -22.15
CA GLY A 271 47.76 14.39 -22.06
C GLY A 271 47.56 15.18 -23.34
N LEU A 272 46.49 15.99 -23.44
CA LEU A 272 46.30 16.89 -24.57
C LEU A 272 46.85 18.26 -24.17
N TYR A 273 47.83 18.76 -24.94
CA TYR A 273 48.55 20.01 -24.63
C TYR A 273 49.23 20.04 -23.25
N GLY A 274 49.56 18.87 -22.68
CA GLY A 274 50.20 18.75 -21.36
C GLY A 274 49.22 18.53 -20.19
N GLU A 275 47.90 18.69 -20.42
CA GLU A 275 46.87 18.48 -19.41
C GLU A 275 46.23 17.10 -19.50
N ARG A 276 46.03 16.45 -18.34
CA ARG A 276 45.44 15.10 -18.25
C ARG A 276 43.92 15.20 -18.13
N ILE A 277 43.21 15.00 -19.23
CA ILE A 277 41.75 15.05 -19.28
C ILE A 277 41.20 13.64 -19.48
N ALA A 278 40.22 13.24 -18.66
CA ALA A 278 39.52 11.97 -18.77
C ALA A 278 38.25 12.13 -19.64
N TYR A 279 38.19 11.43 -20.76
CA TYR A 279 37.02 11.40 -21.67
C TYR A 279 36.99 10.09 -22.47
N GLN A 280 35.85 9.74 -23.08
CA GLN A 280 35.76 8.62 -24.02
C GLN A 280 36.33 9.03 -25.38
N ASP A 281 37.28 8.25 -25.89
CA ASP A 281 37.86 8.45 -27.21
C ASP A 281 37.47 7.29 -28.12
N ASP A 282 37.05 7.63 -29.34
CA ASP A 282 36.69 6.65 -30.37
C ASP A 282 37.83 6.52 -31.38
N HIS A 283 37.87 5.38 -32.04
CA HIS A 283 38.86 4.99 -33.03
C HIS A 283 38.17 4.60 -34.32
N ILE A 284 38.77 5.02 -35.43
CA ILE A 284 38.52 4.39 -36.73
C ILE A 284 39.42 3.16 -36.82
N VAL A 285 38.83 2.02 -37.16
CA VAL A 285 39.52 0.73 -37.22
C VAL A 285 39.30 0.09 -38.58
N ARG A 286 40.38 -0.30 -39.27
CA ARG A 286 40.37 -1.08 -40.51
C ARG A 286 40.82 -2.50 -40.21
N ILE A 287 40.07 -3.49 -40.66
CA ILE A 287 40.20 -4.89 -40.28
C ILE A 287 40.25 -5.77 -41.52
N ASP A 288 41.09 -6.80 -41.48
CA ASP A 288 41.05 -7.87 -42.47
C ASP A 288 39.93 -8.86 -42.13
N PRO A 289 38.88 -9.00 -42.96
CA PRO A 289 37.85 -9.99 -42.68
C PRO A 289 38.36 -11.43 -42.77
N ALA A 290 39.52 -11.68 -43.39
CA ALA A 290 40.09 -13.02 -43.52
C ALA A 290 40.42 -13.65 -42.16
N ASP A 291 41.04 -12.89 -41.25
CA ASP A 291 41.56 -13.38 -39.97
C ASP A 291 41.22 -12.50 -38.77
N GLY A 292 40.53 -11.37 -38.97
CA GLY A 292 40.13 -10.44 -37.91
C GLY A 292 41.22 -9.45 -37.52
N HIS A 293 42.39 -9.47 -38.16
CA HIS A 293 43.52 -8.61 -37.78
C HIS A 293 43.24 -7.12 -38.04
N ILE A 294 43.50 -6.27 -37.03
CA ILE A 294 43.43 -4.81 -37.16
C ILE A 294 44.63 -4.29 -37.98
N ILE A 295 44.37 -3.89 -39.23
CA ILE A 295 45.37 -3.35 -40.16
C ILE A 295 45.68 -1.87 -39.86
N TYR A 296 44.68 -1.13 -39.41
CA TYR A 296 44.82 0.31 -39.13
C TYR A 296 43.94 0.70 -37.95
N ARG A 297 44.48 1.50 -37.03
CA ARG A 297 43.75 2.08 -35.90
C ARG A 297 44.18 3.52 -35.70
N LYS A 298 43.21 4.42 -35.55
CA LYS A 298 43.50 5.83 -35.28
C LYS A 298 42.44 6.47 -34.38
N SER A 299 42.92 7.15 -33.33
CA SER A 299 42.08 7.96 -32.43
C SER A 299 41.47 9.15 -33.17
N VAL A 300 40.15 9.30 -33.06
CA VAL A 300 39.39 10.41 -33.64
C VAL A 300 39.73 11.72 -32.93
N ALA A 301 39.86 11.73 -31.59
CA ALA A 301 40.36 12.91 -30.88
C ALA A 301 41.76 13.32 -31.39
N GLY A 302 42.63 12.34 -31.64
CA GLY A 302 43.95 12.55 -32.20
C GLY A 302 43.91 13.17 -33.61
N ILE A 303 43.01 12.70 -34.47
CA ILE A 303 42.76 13.27 -35.81
C ILE A 303 42.37 14.74 -35.68
N LEU A 304 41.39 15.05 -34.83
CA LEU A 304 40.90 16.43 -34.64
C LEU A 304 42.01 17.34 -34.11
N VAL A 305 42.74 16.92 -33.08
CA VAL A 305 43.79 17.74 -32.44
C VAL A 305 44.93 18.04 -33.42
N ARG A 306 45.44 17.03 -34.14
CA ARG A 306 46.56 17.20 -35.08
C ARG A 306 46.19 18.07 -36.29
N ASN A 307 44.91 18.16 -36.61
CA ASN A 307 44.38 18.98 -37.70
C ASN A 307 43.85 20.35 -37.21
N GLY A 308 44.20 20.79 -36.00
CA GLY A 308 43.84 22.12 -35.49
C GLY A 308 42.38 22.25 -35.04
N LEU A 309 41.65 21.14 -34.88
CA LEU A 309 40.23 21.10 -34.52
C LEU A 309 39.99 20.79 -33.03
N ALA A 310 40.99 20.98 -32.17
CA ALA A 310 40.86 20.70 -30.73
C ALA A 310 39.70 21.47 -30.07
N GLY A 311 39.40 22.69 -30.53
CA GLY A 311 38.25 23.47 -30.03
C GLY A 311 36.89 22.78 -30.24
N ARG A 312 36.75 21.98 -31.31
CA ARG A 312 35.52 21.19 -31.59
C ARG A 312 35.38 19.98 -30.66
N LEU A 313 36.49 19.46 -30.14
CA LEU A 313 36.49 18.32 -29.21
C LEU A 313 36.03 18.74 -27.80
N PHE A 314 36.43 19.92 -27.32
CA PHE A 314 36.23 20.35 -25.93
C PHE A 314 35.01 21.24 -25.70
N SER A 315 34.20 21.50 -26.72
CA SER A 315 32.99 22.32 -26.60
C SER A 315 31.73 21.45 -26.41
N GLY A 316 31.33 21.12 -25.16
CA GLY A 316 30.06 20.42 -24.89
C GLY A 316 30.19 19.22 -23.93
N ASN A 317 29.57 18.08 -24.26
CA ASN A 317 29.67 16.83 -23.48
C ASN A 317 31.14 16.38 -23.41
N MET A 318 31.68 16.25 -22.20
CA MET A 318 33.06 15.83 -21.96
C MET A 318 33.18 14.35 -21.61
N ASN A 319 32.06 13.67 -21.32
CA ASN A 319 32.07 12.23 -21.08
C ASN A 319 32.23 11.48 -22.40
N ASP A 320 31.45 11.86 -23.41
CA ASP A 320 31.48 11.32 -24.78
C ASP A 320 31.48 12.48 -25.80
N PRO A 321 32.64 13.10 -26.06
CA PRO A 321 32.72 14.31 -26.88
C PRO A 321 32.65 14.04 -28.40
N ILE A 322 32.59 12.79 -28.86
CA ILE A 322 32.71 12.43 -30.27
C ILE A 322 31.48 11.64 -30.69
N HIS A 323 31.23 10.53 -30.00
CA HIS A 323 30.21 9.54 -30.34
C HIS A 323 30.26 9.17 -31.83
N LEU A 324 31.38 8.58 -32.25
CA LEU A 324 31.56 8.08 -33.62
C LEU A 324 30.54 6.98 -33.89
N ASN A 325 29.71 7.14 -34.92
CA ASN A 325 28.69 6.15 -35.24
C ASN A 325 28.78 5.61 -36.67
N ASP A 326 29.60 6.21 -37.54
CA ASP A 326 29.82 5.71 -38.90
C ASP A 326 31.19 6.11 -39.46
N VAL A 327 31.77 5.22 -40.28
CA VAL A 327 33.07 5.37 -40.94
C VAL A 327 32.94 4.86 -42.37
N VAL A 328 32.72 5.78 -43.31
CA VAL A 328 32.34 5.43 -44.68
C VAL A 328 33.48 5.70 -45.65
N PRO A 329 34.07 4.66 -46.26
CA PRO A 329 35.17 4.83 -47.21
C PRO A 329 34.67 5.20 -48.61
N ALA A 330 35.34 6.16 -49.25
CA ALA A 330 35.18 6.43 -50.66
C ALA A 330 35.76 5.29 -51.50
N LEU A 331 34.90 4.52 -52.16
CA LEU A 331 35.30 3.33 -52.92
C LEU A 331 36.02 3.65 -54.25
N ARG A 332 35.88 4.87 -54.74
CA ARG A 332 36.46 5.35 -56.01
C ARG A 332 36.77 6.84 -55.91
N ASP A 333 37.64 7.32 -56.79
CA ASP A 333 37.86 8.75 -56.95
C ASP A 333 36.57 9.45 -57.41
N GLY A 334 36.32 10.62 -56.83
CA GLY A 334 35.23 11.51 -57.21
C GLY A 334 35.74 12.95 -57.34
N PRO A 335 34.88 13.90 -57.73
CA PRO A 335 35.30 15.30 -57.85
C PRO A 335 35.65 15.94 -56.51
N CYS A 336 35.05 15.46 -55.40
CA CYS A 336 35.22 16.03 -54.07
C CYS A 336 36.00 15.14 -53.08
N TRP A 337 36.41 13.94 -53.49
CA TRP A 337 37.12 12.98 -52.65
C TRP A 337 38.04 12.09 -53.48
N ARG A 338 39.05 11.51 -52.83
CA ARG A 338 39.90 10.46 -53.43
C ARG A 338 39.46 9.11 -52.92
N LYS A 339 39.74 8.06 -53.71
CA LYS A 339 39.62 6.68 -53.27
C LYS A 339 40.37 6.51 -51.94
N GLY A 340 39.68 5.96 -50.94
CA GLY A 340 40.20 5.74 -49.59
C GLY A 340 40.09 6.93 -48.63
N ASP A 341 39.55 8.08 -49.05
CA ASP A 341 39.07 9.10 -48.11
C ASP A 341 37.91 8.52 -47.28
N LEU A 342 37.81 8.91 -46.01
CA LEU A 342 36.77 8.45 -45.08
C LEU A 342 35.84 9.61 -44.71
N PHE A 343 34.53 9.35 -44.66
CA PHE A 343 33.55 10.24 -44.05
C PHE A 343 33.19 9.70 -42.68
N LEU A 344 33.47 10.49 -41.64
CA LEU A 344 33.27 10.13 -40.24
C LEU A 344 32.05 10.87 -39.71
N SER A 345 31.06 10.15 -39.17
CA SER A 345 29.89 10.76 -38.52
C SER A 345 30.13 10.89 -37.01
N LEU A 346 30.18 12.14 -36.52
CA LEU A 346 30.39 12.47 -35.11
C LEU A 346 29.09 13.04 -34.55
N ARG A 347 28.30 12.18 -33.89
CA ARG A 347 26.91 12.49 -33.48
C ARG A 347 26.84 13.63 -32.48
N ASP A 348 27.66 13.58 -31.43
CA ASP A 348 27.61 14.54 -30.31
C ASP A 348 28.17 15.92 -30.69
N ARG A 349 28.71 16.05 -31.90
CA ARG A 349 29.13 17.30 -32.52
C ARG A 349 28.23 17.77 -33.65
N SER A 350 27.21 16.99 -34.00
CA SER A 350 26.37 17.23 -35.18
C SER A 350 27.21 17.54 -36.42
N MET A 351 28.25 16.73 -36.66
CA MET A 351 29.33 17.06 -37.60
C MET A 351 29.78 15.82 -38.38
N VAL A 352 30.07 16.01 -39.67
CA VAL A 352 30.73 15.00 -40.52
C VAL A 352 32.14 15.47 -40.87
N VAL A 353 33.12 14.58 -40.80
CA VAL A 353 34.53 14.87 -41.10
C VAL A 353 34.98 14.04 -42.30
N GLN A 354 35.44 14.69 -43.37
CA GLN A 354 36.15 14.00 -44.44
C GLN A 354 37.63 13.93 -44.07
N TYR A 355 38.15 12.73 -43.85
CA TYR A 355 39.51 12.47 -43.41
C TYR A 355 40.26 11.62 -44.44
N ARG A 356 41.53 11.96 -44.69
CA ARG A 356 42.41 11.21 -45.60
C ARG A 356 43.47 10.47 -44.80
N PRO A 357 43.32 9.14 -44.58
CA PRO A 357 44.24 8.37 -43.74
C PRO A 357 45.70 8.41 -44.20
N GLY A 358 45.94 8.35 -45.52
CA GLY A 358 47.30 8.31 -46.09
C GLY A 358 48.11 9.60 -45.88
N ALA A 359 47.46 10.72 -45.58
CA ALA A 359 48.10 12.01 -45.33
C ALA A 359 47.94 12.50 -43.87
N ASP A 360 47.24 11.73 -43.01
CA ASP A 360 46.84 12.13 -41.65
C ASP A 360 46.11 13.50 -41.61
N SER A 361 45.38 13.85 -42.68
CA SER A 361 44.81 15.18 -42.88
C SER A 361 43.29 15.19 -42.95
N VAL A 362 42.64 16.12 -42.26
CA VAL A 362 41.21 16.44 -42.46
C VAL A 362 41.07 17.27 -43.73
N VAL A 363 40.33 16.73 -44.71
CA VAL A 363 40.06 17.39 -46.00
C VAL A 363 39.02 18.48 -45.85
N ARG A 364 37.96 18.22 -45.09
CA ARG A 364 36.90 19.18 -44.76
C ARG A 364 36.09 18.75 -43.54
N VAL A 365 35.40 19.73 -42.96
CA VAL A 365 34.41 19.56 -41.89
C VAL A 365 33.06 20.03 -42.44
N ILE A 366 32.00 19.26 -42.19
CA ILE A 366 30.64 19.51 -42.68
C ILE A 366 29.74 19.62 -41.44
N ASP A 367 29.17 20.80 -41.20
CA ASP A 367 28.46 21.15 -39.96
C ASP A 367 26.92 20.99 -40.04
N GLY A 368 26.33 20.68 -41.21
CA GLY A 368 24.89 20.48 -41.33
C GLY A 368 24.27 20.94 -42.66
N PRO A 369 22.92 20.98 -42.75
CA PRO A 369 21.97 21.28 -41.67
C PRO A 369 21.33 20.05 -40.98
N PHE A 370 22.14 19.18 -40.37
CA PHE A 370 21.65 18.02 -39.62
C PHE A 370 21.99 18.14 -38.13
N LEU A 371 21.20 17.49 -37.28
CA LEU A 371 21.43 17.37 -35.85
C LEU A 371 21.49 15.90 -35.42
N ALA A 372 22.46 15.59 -34.55
CA ALA A 372 22.65 14.28 -33.92
C ALA A 372 22.63 13.10 -34.92
N GLN A 373 23.22 13.31 -36.09
CA GLN A 373 23.09 12.46 -37.27
C GLN A 373 23.70 11.06 -37.12
N HIS A 374 23.18 10.13 -37.93
CA HIS A 374 23.72 8.79 -38.17
C HIS A 374 23.83 8.58 -39.69
N ASP A 375 24.42 7.45 -40.08
CA ASP A 375 24.42 6.85 -41.41
C ASP A 375 24.74 7.82 -42.57
N ILE A 376 25.94 7.69 -43.13
CA ILE A 376 26.39 8.48 -44.28
C ILE A 376 26.40 7.60 -45.52
N ASN A 377 25.78 8.05 -46.60
CA ASN A 377 25.87 7.39 -47.90
C ASN A 377 26.53 8.31 -48.92
N ILE A 378 27.56 7.82 -49.62
CA ILE A 378 28.21 8.55 -50.71
C ILE A 378 27.38 8.37 -51.97
N GLY A 379 26.81 9.48 -52.45
CA GLY A 379 25.96 9.52 -53.63
C GLY A 379 26.75 9.67 -54.95
N PRO A 380 26.03 9.78 -56.07
CA PRO A 380 26.64 10.07 -57.36
C PRO A 380 27.22 11.49 -57.41
N GLY A 381 28.21 11.70 -58.28
CA GLY A 381 28.81 13.01 -58.52
C GLY A 381 29.56 13.53 -57.30
N THR A 382 29.03 14.59 -56.69
CA THR A 382 29.62 15.34 -55.57
C THR A 382 28.80 15.24 -54.30
N THR A 383 27.81 14.35 -54.23
CA THR A 383 26.81 14.35 -53.17
C THR A 383 27.09 13.33 -52.07
N ILE A 384 26.69 13.65 -50.84
CA ILE A 384 26.52 12.70 -49.74
C ILE A 384 25.12 12.84 -49.16
N SER A 385 24.54 11.77 -48.62
CA SER A 385 23.30 11.80 -47.86
C SER A 385 23.54 11.36 -46.42
N VAL A 386 22.80 11.98 -45.49
CA VAL A 386 23.01 11.86 -44.05
C VAL A 386 21.66 11.71 -43.33
N PHE A 387 21.52 10.71 -42.47
CA PHE A 387 20.32 10.55 -41.64
C PHE A 387 20.36 11.51 -40.44
N SER A 388 19.58 12.59 -40.49
CA SER A 388 19.42 13.51 -39.38
C SER A 388 18.31 13.09 -38.42
N ASN A 389 18.68 12.83 -37.18
CA ASN A 389 17.74 12.54 -36.10
C ASN A 389 16.89 13.75 -35.68
N ARG A 390 17.35 14.97 -35.98
CA ARG A 390 16.73 16.23 -35.53
C ARG A 390 16.52 16.27 -34.01
N GLN A 391 17.49 15.74 -33.27
CA GLN A 391 17.43 15.59 -31.81
C GLN A 391 18.41 16.52 -31.09
N ILE A 392 17.95 17.15 -30.01
CA ILE A 392 18.79 17.89 -29.07
C ILE A 392 18.87 17.09 -27.77
N PHE A 393 20.06 16.63 -27.40
CA PHE A 393 20.29 15.97 -26.12
C PHE A 393 20.51 17.01 -25.03
N ARG A 394 19.57 17.12 -24.08
CA ARG A 394 19.76 17.88 -22.83
C ARG A 394 20.34 16.94 -21.76
N GLU A 395 21.60 16.55 -21.89
CA GLU A 395 22.28 15.92 -20.76
C GLU A 395 22.77 16.97 -19.75
N GLN A 396 22.57 16.61 -18.49
CA GLN A 396 22.72 17.43 -17.29
C GLN A 396 24.12 18.03 -17.17
N TYR A 397 24.22 19.36 -17.16
CA TYR A 397 25.26 20.03 -16.37
C TYR A 397 24.96 19.80 -14.88
N SER A 398 25.22 18.59 -14.38
CA SER A 398 25.32 18.37 -12.93
C SER A 398 26.71 18.80 -12.45
N LEU A 399 27.01 20.08 -12.59
CA LEU A 399 27.96 20.72 -11.69
C LEU A 399 27.21 20.93 -10.38
N SER A 400 27.44 20.01 -9.44
CA SER A 400 26.80 19.83 -8.13
C SER A 400 25.69 18.78 -8.09
N ASN A 401 25.86 17.81 -7.18
CA ASN A 401 24.77 17.09 -6.53
C ASN A 401 23.70 18.10 -6.14
N ARG A 402 22.64 18.27 -6.95
CA ARG A 402 21.42 18.93 -6.55
C ARG A 402 20.38 18.80 -7.64
N THR A 403 19.20 18.35 -7.21
CA THR A 403 17.93 18.34 -7.92
C THR A 403 17.75 17.26 -8.96
N HIS A 404 16.86 16.34 -8.59
CA HIS A 404 16.08 15.45 -9.43
C HIS A 404 15.42 16.29 -10.55
N VAL A 405 16.08 16.42 -11.69
CA VAL A 405 15.43 16.89 -12.92
C VAL A 405 14.64 15.69 -13.44
N PRO A 406 13.34 15.84 -13.78
CA PRO A 406 12.55 14.74 -14.32
C PRO A 406 13.27 14.09 -15.50
N LYS A 407 13.25 12.75 -15.57
CA LYS A 407 13.51 12.03 -16.83
C LYS A 407 12.67 12.70 -17.92
N GLU A 408 13.35 13.21 -18.95
CA GLU A 408 12.80 13.68 -20.22
C GLU A 408 11.40 14.33 -20.12
N ARG A 409 11.34 15.59 -19.64
CA ARG A 409 10.28 16.48 -20.13
C ARG A 409 10.77 17.15 -21.40
N ASP A 410 10.39 16.52 -22.51
CA ASP A 410 10.24 17.13 -23.83
C ASP A 410 9.64 18.53 -23.64
N LEU A 411 10.44 19.59 -23.85
CA LEU A 411 9.84 20.83 -24.31
C LEU A 411 9.59 20.58 -25.80
N PRO A 412 8.33 20.55 -26.26
CA PRO A 412 8.06 20.49 -27.69
C PRO A 412 8.72 21.72 -28.30
N VAL A 413 9.78 21.49 -29.07
CA VAL A 413 10.14 22.41 -30.13
C VAL A 413 9.29 21.91 -31.29
N ASP A 414 8.22 22.63 -31.60
CA ASP A 414 7.18 22.19 -32.54
C ASP A 414 7.73 21.82 -33.94
N ASP A 415 8.98 22.20 -34.25
CA ASP A 415 9.66 21.90 -35.51
C ASP A 415 10.50 20.60 -35.53
N LEU A 416 10.59 19.80 -34.45
CA LEU A 416 11.45 18.59 -34.37
C LEU A 416 10.65 17.27 -34.21
N ASP A 417 9.58 17.11 -34.97
CA ASP A 417 8.60 16.02 -34.84
C ASP A 417 8.90 14.77 -35.70
N HIS A 418 9.81 14.85 -36.67
CA HIS A 418 10.25 13.75 -37.54
C HIS A 418 11.77 13.79 -37.79
N SER A 419 12.35 12.69 -38.29
CA SER A 419 13.74 12.62 -38.76
C SER A 419 13.85 13.03 -40.23
N GLN A 420 15.04 13.37 -40.71
CA GLN A 420 15.27 13.83 -42.08
C GLN A 420 16.41 13.09 -42.75
N VAL A 421 16.33 12.87 -44.05
CA VAL A 421 17.49 12.50 -44.87
C VAL A 421 17.96 13.72 -45.63
N VAL A 422 19.10 14.26 -45.22
CA VAL A 422 19.69 15.49 -45.79
C VAL A 422 20.74 15.10 -46.82
N VAL A 423 20.60 15.58 -48.05
CA VAL A 423 21.59 15.44 -49.11
C VAL A 423 22.36 16.74 -49.23
N ILE A 424 23.68 16.63 -49.34
CA ILE A 424 24.61 17.75 -49.41
C ILE A 424 25.48 17.58 -50.66
N ASP A 425 25.48 18.60 -51.52
CA ASP A 425 26.44 18.72 -52.61
C ASP A 425 27.75 19.30 -52.07
N LEU A 426 28.83 18.51 -52.14
CA LEU A 426 30.14 18.90 -51.65
C LEU A 426 30.86 19.90 -52.56
N ALA A 427 30.38 20.16 -53.78
CA ALA A 427 31.00 21.11 -54.70
C ALA A 427 30.75 22.57 -54.27
N ASP A 428 29.52 22.89 -53.87
CA ASP A 428 29.07 24.25 -53.55
C ASP A 428 28.42 24.40 -52.17
N GLY A 429 28.16 23.28 -51.47
CA GLY A 429 27.54 23.25 -50.14
C GLY A 429 26.01 23.37 -50.16
N HIS A 430 25.38 23.34 -51.35
CA HIS A 430 23.93 23.29 -51.48
C HIS A 430 23.38 22.00 -50.86
N HIS A 431 22.22 22.07 -50.21
CA HIS A 431 21.60 20.91 -49.58
C HIS A 431 20.10 20.88 -49.79
N TRP A 432 19.52 19.69 -49.72
CA TRP A 432 18.07 19.46 -49.79
C TRP A 432 17.71 18.21 -48.99
N THR A 433 16.41 17.97 -48.79
CA THR A 433 15.91 16.78 -48.11
C THR A 433 15.20 15.84 -49.08
N ILE A 434 15.27 14.54 -48.83
CA ILE A 434 14.51 13.51 -49.56
C ILE A 434 13.39 13.00 -48.67
N GLY A 435 12.16 12.98 -49.19
CA GLY A 435 11.01 12.39 -48.51
C GLY A 435 10.48 13.18 -47.31
N ASP A 436 11.00 14.38 -47.04
CA ASP A 436 10.72 15.19 -45.85
C ASP A 436 9.23 15.39 -45.55
N SER A 437 8.46 15.88 -46.53
CA SER A 437 7.03 16.11 -46.37
C SER A 437 6.27 14.82 -46.02
N LEU A 438 6.68 13.69 -46.61
CA LEU A 438 6.06 12.40 -46.33
C LEU A 438 6.49 11.87 -44.96
N MET A 439 7.77 12.00 -44.59
CA MET A 439 8.26 11.67 -43.25
C MET A 439 7.56 12.49 -42.16
N ALA A 440 7.29 13.77 -42.41
CA ALA A 440 6.51 14.61 -41.50
C ALA A 440 5.06 14.12 -41.37
N ARG A 441 4.37 13.85 -42.48
CA ARG A 441 2.97 13.35 -42.48
C ARG A 441 2.82 12.00 -41.78
N GLU A 442 3.79 11.11 -41.96
CA GLU A 442 3.82 9.78 -41.34
C GLU A 442 4.44 9.76 -39.94
N HIS A 443 4.81 10.94 -39.42
CA HIS A 443 5.55 11.12 -38.17
C HIS A 443 6.77 10.18 -38.06
N ALA A 444 7.51 9.98 -39.15
CA ALA A 444 8.67 9.10 -39.26
C ALA A 444 9.84 9.65 -38.44
N ARG A 445 10.08 9.08 -37.26
CA ARG A 445 11.08 9.60 -36.31
C ARG A 445 11.91 8.50 -35.68
N SER A 446 13.22 8.70 -35.67
CA SER A 446 14.13 8.07 -34.73
C SER A 446 14.90 9.12 -33.91
N ARG A 447 14.77 9.08 -32.58
CA ARG A 447 15.44 10.03 -31.67
C ARG A 447 16.95 9.77 -31.60
N THR A 448 17.34 8.50 -31.68
CA THR A 448 18.73 8.03 -31.74
C THR A 448 18.82 6.93 -32.80
N GLN A 449 20.03 6.63 -33.27
CA GLN A 449 20.25 5.65 -34.33
C GLN A 449 19.42 5.95 -35.60
N GLY A 450 19.28 4.99 -36.50
CA GLY A 450 18.58 5.15 -37.77
C GLY A 450 19.52 4.92 -38.92
N LEU A 451 18.95 4.41 -40.01
CA LEU A 451 19.65 4.04 -41.23
C LEU A 451 18.78 4.42 -42.41
N HIS A 452 19.40 4.88 -43.50
CA HIS A 452 18.74 5.11 -44.77
C HIS A 452 19.50 4.45 -45.91
N GLU A 453 18.79 4.15 -46.99
CA GLU A 453 19.43 3.78 -48.24
C GLU A 453 18.61 4.33 -49.41
N ILE A 454 19.29 4.94 -50.38
CA ILE A 454 18.66 5.34 -51.64
C ILE A 454 18.80 4.15 -52.58
N LEU A 455 17.69 3.47 -52.82
CA LEU A 455 17.62 2.27 -53.64
C LEU A 455 17.85 2.60 -55.13
N PRO A 456 18.23 1.61 -55.96
CA PRO A 456 18.54 1.85 -57.38
C PRO A 456 17.40 2.45 -58.21
N ASP A 457 16.16 2.22 -57.78
CA ASP A 457 14.95 2.76 -58.43
C ASP A 457 14.61 4.20 -57.98
N GLY A 458 15.39 4.76 -57.05
CA GLY A 458 15.20 6.09 -56.45
C GLY A 458 14.36 6.09 -55.16
N SER A 459 13.86 4.94 -54.72
CA SER A 459 13.11 4.82 -53.45
C SER A 459 14.03 5.03 -52.25
N LEU A 460 13.49 5.58 -51.16
CA LEU A 460 14.20 5.79 -49.91
C LEU A 460 13.80 4.72 -48.89
N TYR A 461 14.70 3.81 -48.58
CA TYR A 461 14.58 2.88 -47.45
C TYR A 461 14.97 3.60 -46.15
N LEU A 462 14.22 3.33 -45.08
CA LEU A 462 14.40 3.92 -43.75
C LEU A 462 14.22 2.85 -42.67
N GLU A 463 15.15 2.84 -41.74
CA GLU A 463 15.02 2.12 -40.47
C GLU A 463 14.83 3.10 -39.32
N LEU A 464 13.76 2.91 -38.53
CA LEU A 464 13.40 3.82 -37.44
C LEU A 464 13.35 3.06 -36.09
N PRO A 465 14.50 2.77 -35.46
CA PRO A 465 14.57 1.99 -34.22
C PRO A 465 13.70 2.53 -33.08
N SER A 466 13.62 3.86 -32.91
CA SER A 466 12.80 4.46 -31.84
C SER A 466 11.30 4.16 -32.00
N GLN A 467 10.86 3.94 -33.24
CA GLN A 467 9.49 3.57 -33.62
C GLN A 467 9.33 2.10 -33.94
N ARG A 468 10.40 1.29 -33.90
CA ARG A 468 10.37 -0.16 -34.13
C ARG A 468 9.83 -0.56 -35.50
N ARG A 469 10.04 0.28 -36.53
CA ARG A 469 9.47 0.08 -37.87
C ARG A 469 10.47 0.31 -38.99
N TYR A 470 10.14 -0.25 -40.14
CA TYR A 470 10.82 -0.11 -41.43
C TYR A 470 9.91 0.61 -42.40
N MET A 471 10.45 1.51 -43.20
CA MET A 471 9.68 2.24 -44.21
C MET A 471 10.42 2.30 -45.55
N VAL A 472 9.66 2.31 -46.64
CA VAL A 472 10.16 2.60 -47.99
C VAL A 472 9.27 3.67 -48.60
N LEU A 473 9.87 4.76 -49.05
CA LEU A 473 9.19 5.94 -49.55
C LEU A 473 9.57 6.21 -51.01
N ARG A 474 8.60 6.57 -51.85
CA ARG A 474 8.86 6.97 -53.24
C ARG A 474 7.75 7.88 -53.76
N ASP A 475 8.10 8.94 -54.48
CA ASP A 475 7.14 9.80 -55.21
C ASP A 475 5.91 10.24 -54.37
N ASP A 476 6.18 10.69 -53.13
CA ASP A 476 5.17 11.10 -52.13
C ASP A 476 4.22 9.98 -51.64
N GLN A 477 4.57 8.71 -51.88
CA GLN A 477 3.86 7.52 -51.41
C GLN A 477 4.69 6.69 -50.44
N VAL A 478 4.01 6.10 -49.45
CA VAL A 478 4.57 5.02 -48.61
C VAL A 478 4.42 3.71 -49.36
N LEU A 479 5.54 3.11 -49.78
CA LEU A 479 5.57 1.80 -50.42
C LEU A 479 5.66 0.66 -49.40
N LEU A 480 6.34 0.91 -48.27
CA LEU A 480 6.44 -0.04 -47.16
C LEU A 480 6.27 0.70 -45.83
N ASN A 481 5.50 0.13 -44.91
CA ASN A 481 5.46 0.48 -43.49
C ASN A 481 5.27 -0.82 -42.71
N LYS A 482 6.36 -1.37 -42.16
CA LYS A 482 6.42 -2.74 -41.64
C LYS A 482 7.04 -2.81 -40.26
N VAL A 483 6.58 -3.76 -39.45
CA VAL A 483 7.13 -4.15 -38.14
C VAL A 483 7.23 -5.67 -38.10
N PHE A 484 8.19 -6.23 -37.37
CA PHE A 484 8.32 -7.68 -37.20
C PHE A 484 7.83 -8.13 -35.83
N GLY A 485 6.98 -9.16 -35.81
CA GLY A 485 6.35 -9.67 -34.60
C GLY A 485 7.32 -10.46 -33.72
N THR A 486 7.01 -10.56 -32.44
CA THR A 486 7.76 -11.40 -31.49
C THR A 486 6.89 -12.56 -31.00
N PRO A 487 7.49 -13.64 -30.47
CA PRO A 487 6.74 -14.69 -29.77
C PRO A 487 5.95 -14.19 -28.55
N MET A 488 6.27 -13.00 -28.02
CA MET A 488 5.49 -12.33 -26.98
C MET A 488 4.40 -11.49 -27.64
N GLY A 489 3.26 -12.12 -27.93
CA GLY A 489 2.12 -11.51 -28.61
C GLY A 489 1.83 -10.06 -28.19
N GLY A 490 1.51 -9.22 -29.18
CA GLY A 490 1.33 -7.78 -29.01
C GLY A 490 2.63 -6.95 -28.94
N ARG A 491 3.80 -7.57 -29.13
CA ARG A 491 5.10 -6.89 -29.19
C ARG A 491 5.84 -7.14 -30.50
N VAL A 492 6.67 -6.18 -30.87
CA VAL A 492 7.47 -6.15 -32.09
C VAL A 492 8.95 -5.97 -31.79
N HIS A 493 9.80 -6.43 -32.71
CA HIS A 493 11.25 -6.26 -32.63
C HIS A 493 11.66 -4.80 -32.82
N VAL A 494 12.68 -4.36 -32.09
CA VAL A 494 13.43 -3.14 -32.38
C VAL A 494 14.40 -3.45 -33.53
N PRO A 495 14.36 -2.71 -34.65
CA PRO A 495 15.33 -2.80 -35.73
C PRO A 495 16.79 -2.61 -35.25
N ALA A 496 17.71 -3.39 -35.83
CA ALA A 496 19.11 -3.46 -35.43
C ALA A 496 20.09 -3.26 -36.62
N TRP A 497 19.88 -2.19 -37.38
CA TRP A 497 20.68 -1.73 -38.53
C TRP A 497 20.80 -2.82 -39.61
N VAL A 498 19.67 -3.09 -40.25
CA VAL A 498 19.57 -4.01 -41.40
C VAL A 498 20.37 -3.42 -42.56
N ARG A 499 21.28 -4.22 -43.11
CA ARG A 499 21.99 -3.88 -44.34
C ARG A 499 21.19 -4.35 -45.54
N ILE A 500 20.93 -3.48 -46.51
CA ILE A 500 20.38 -3.88 -47.81
C ILE A 500 21.49 -4.46 -48.67
N LEU A 501 21.19 -5.54 -49.39
CA LEU A 501 22.15 -6.34 -50.12
C LEU A 501 21.81 -6.37 -51.62
N PRO A 502 22.81 -6.24 -52.51
CA PRO A 502 22.62 -6.52 -53.93
C PRO A 502 22.25 -7.99 -54.16
N ASP A 503 21.27 -8.24 -55.02
CA ASP A 503 20.87 -9.60 -55.44
C ASP A 503 22.07 -10.42 -55.96
N SER A 504 23.01 -9.78 -56.66
CA SER A 504 24.24 -10.45 -57.13
C SER A 504 25.09 -11.03 -55.99
N LEU A 505 25.22 -10.31 -54.87
CA LEU A 505 26.00 -10.78 -53.72
C LEU A 505 25.30 -11.93 -53.01
N VAL A 506 23.98 -11.87 -52.87
CA VAL A 506 23.17 -12.94 -52.27
C VAL A 506 23.24 -14.23 -53.11
N ARG A 507 23.22 -14.10 -54.44
CA ARG A 507 23.42 -15.23 -55.36
C ARG A 507 24.83 -15.79 -55.32
N GLU A 508 25.85 -14.93 -55.30
CA GLU A 508 27.26 -15.32 -55.20
C GLU A 508 27.53 -16.10 -53.90
N ALA A 509 26.97 -15.62 -52.78
CA ALA A 509 26.99 -16.31 -51.48
C ALA A 509 26.17 -17.62 -51.44
N GLY A 510 25.42 -17.93 -52.51
CA GLY A 510 24.70 -19.19 -52.66
C GLY A 510 23.40 -19.28 -51.86
N PHE A 511 22.73 -18.16 -51.59
CA PHE A 511 21.43 -18.09 -50.91
C PHE A 511 20.30 -17.78 -51.90
N THR A 512 19.98 -18.74 -52.78
CA THR A 512 19.07 -18.52 -53.93
C THR A 512 17.64 -19.03 -53.72
N ARG A 513 17.32 -19.62 -52.56
CA ARG A 513 16.02 -20.21 -52.27
C ARG A 513 15.54 -19.85 -50.87
N ALA A 514 14.29 -19.42 -50.74
CA ALA A 514 13.63 -19.23 -49.45
C ALA A 514 13.52 -20.54 -48.67
N ILE A 515 13.87 -20.49 -47.38
CA ILE A 515 13.76 -21.59 -46.40
C ILE A 515 12.56 -21.42 -45.46
N GLY A 516 11.91 -20.25 -45.48
CA GLY A 516 10.74 -19.95 -44.65
C GLY A 516 10.16 -18.57 -44.93
N ILE A 517 9.27 -18.10 -44.06
CA ILE A 517 8.69 -16.76 -44.08
C ILE A 517 8.86 -16.18 -42.66
N LEU A 518 9.22 -14.89 -42.57
CA LEU A 518 9.32 -14.18 -41.30
C LEU A 518 7.93 -14.02 -40.66
N PRO A 519 7.82 -14.11 -39.32
CA PRO A 519 6.57 -13.83 -38.64
C PRO A 519 6.19 -12.35 -38.76
N ASP A 520 5.19 -12.08 -39.59
CA ASP A 520 4.61 -10.76 -39.80
C ASP A 520 3.41 -10.52 -38.86
N VAL A 521 3.14 -9.25 -38.56
CA VAL A 521 2.18 -8.76 -37.55
C VAL A 521 0.82 -8.42 -38.17
N ASN A 522 0.59 -8.76 -39.44
CA ASN A 522 -0.63 -8.47 -40.19
C ASN A 522 -1.95 -9.10 -39.65
N GLY A 523 -1.97 -9.58 -38.40
CA GLY A 523 -3.15 -10.11 -37.69
C GLY A 523 -3.22 -9.75 -36.21
N LEU A 524 -2.78 -8.56 -35.78
CA LEU A 524 -3.16 -8.03 -34.47
C LEU A 524 -4.60 -7.51 -34.52
N ASP A 525 -5.57 -8.41 -34.39
CA ASP A 525 -6.96 -8.03 -34.13
C ASP A 525 -7.04 -7.24 -32.80
N ASP A 526 -7.90 -6.22 -32.78
CA ASP A 526 -8.11 -5.13 -31.80
C ASP A 526 -8.39 -5.50 -30.33
N GLU A 527 -8.09 -6.73 -29.89
CA GLU A 527 -8.60 -7.28 -28.63
C GLU A 527 -7.51 -7.46 -27.56
N PHE A 528 -6.67 -6.46 -27.30
CA PHE A 528 -5.77 -6.49 -26.14
C PHE A 528 -5.77 -5.18 -25.36
N ALA A 529 -6.84 -5.01 -24.56
CA ALA A 529 -6.85 -4.11 -23.42
C ALA A 529 -5.82 -4.57 -22.35
N PRO A 530 -5.26 -3.66 -21.55
CA PRO A 530 -4.21 -3.97 -20.59
C PRO A 530 -4.81 -4.58 -19.32
N ASP A 531 -5.29 -5.82 -19.39
CA ASP A 531 -5.78 -6.52 -18.21
C ASP A 531 -4.75 -7.48 -17.62
N GLY A 532 -4.52 -7.30 -16.33
CA GLY A 532 -3.61 -8.09 -15.52
C GLY A 532 -4.08 -9.52 -15.39
N ALA A 533 -3.26 -10.46 -15.84
CA ALA A 533 -3.25 -11.81 -15.31
C ALA A 533 -1.85 -12.41 -15.41
N ILE A 534 -1.46 -13.00 -14.29
CA ILE A 534 -0.17 -13.63 -13.99
C ILE A 534 -0.06 -14.94 -14.76
N GLY A 535 1.04 -15.11 -15.48
CA GLY A 535 1.52 -16.41 -15.96
C GLY A 535 2.93 -16.65 -15.41
N THR A 536 3.05 -17.49 -14.39
CA THR A 536 4.34 -18.02 -13.93
C THR A 536 4.85 -19.08 -14.90
N VAL A 537 6.13 -19.00 -15.27
CA VAL A 537 7.14 -20.08 -15.47
C VAL A 537 8.13 -19.68 -16.57
N GLY A 538 9.43 -19.88 -16.31
CA GLY A 538 10.48 -19.96 -17.34
C GLY A 538 11.73 -19.12 -17.02
N ARG A 539 12.82 -19.79 -16.64
CA ARG A 539 14.10 -19.24 -16.15
C ARG A 539 14.95 -18.58 -17.24
N THR A 540 15.69 -17.52 -16.89
CA THR A 540 17.05 -17.23 -17.39
C THR A 540 17.96 -16.84 -16.22
N PRO A 541 19.30 -16.98 -16.36
CA PRO A 541 20.22 -17.18 -15.25
C PRO A 541 20.91 -15.88 -14.81
N SER A 542 20.57 -15.42 -13.62
CA SER A 542 21.56 -14.89 -12.67
C SER A 542 21.34 -15.70 -11.41
N GLY A 543 22.30 -16.55 -11.03
CA GLY A 543 22.12 -17.49 -9.91
C GLY A 543 21.53 -16.78 -8.69
N PRO A 544 20.60 -17.41 -7.94
CA PRO A 544 20.05 -16.81 -6.74
C PRO A 544 21.21 -16.37 -5.84
N PRO A 545 21.12 -15.21 -5.15
CA PRO A 545 22.08 -14.91 -4.10
C PRO A 545 22.18 -16.14 -3.19
N PRO A 546 23.36 -16.45 -2.64
CA PRO A 546 23.55 -17.69 -1.88
C PRO A 546 22.43 -17.82 -0.84
N LEU A 547 21.90 -19.04 -0.67
CA LEU A 547 20.75 -19.34 0.20
C LEU A 547 20.85 -18.66 1.59
N SER A 548 22.07 -18.47 2.08
CA SER A 548 22.39 -17.71 3.29
C SER A 548 21.84 -16.28 3.33
N VAL A 549 21.90 -15.52 2.23
CA VAL A 549 21.39 -14.13 2.14
C VAL A 549 19.87 -14.11 2.30
N TRP A 550 19.17 -15.04 1.66
CA TRP A 550 17.73 -15.17 1.72
C TRP A 550 17.25 -15.59 3.10
N LEU A 551 17.91 -16.59 3.68
CA LEU A 551 17.61 -17.04 5.03
C LEU A 551 17.84 -15.91 6.03
N VAL A 552 18.84 -15.05 5.82
CA VAL A 552 19.05 -13.87 6.66
C VAL A 552 17.93 -12.84 6.50
N VAL A 553 17.55 -12.46 5.27
CA VAL A 553 16.43 -11.51 5.06
C VAL A 553 15.12 -12.06 5.61
N LEU A 554 14.84 -13.35 5.37
CA LEU A 554 13.69 -14.07 5.90
C LEU A 554 13.71 -14.09 7.44
N PHE A 555 14.83 -14.45 8.05
CA PHE A 555 14.94 -14.57 9.50
C PHE A 555 14.87 -13.20 10.20
N SER A 556 15.54 -12.18 9.67
CA SER A 556 15.43 -10.80 10.15
C SER A 556 14.00 -10.29 10.09
N SER A 557 13.28 -10.56 9.00
CA SER A 557 11.89 -10.14 8.84
C SER A 557 10.92 -10.92 9.74
N VAL A 558 11.17 -12.23 9.98
CA VAL A 558 10.45 -13.02 10.99
C VAL A 558 10.66 -12.45 12.40
N LEU A 559 11.91 -12.17 12.78
CA LEU A 559 12.23 -11.58 14.09
C LEU A 559 11.56 -10.23 14.28
N LEU A 560 11.57 -9.38 13.25
CA LEU A 560 10.88 -8.10 13.27
C LEU A 560 9.36 -8.28 13.46
N ALA A 561 8.74 -9.16 12.67
CA ALA A 561 7.31 -9.43 12.76
C ALA A 561 6.90 -9.99 14.14
N VAL A 562 7.62 -10.97 14.65
CA VAL A 562 7.41 -11.51 16.01
C VAL A 562 7.60 -10.43 17.06
N GLY A 563 8.65 -9.61 16.93
CA GLY A 563 8.91 -8.48 17.83
C GLY A 563 7.76 -7.47 17.85
N ILE A 564 7.23 -7.08 16.68
CA ILE A 564 6.05 -6.21 16.56
C ILE A 564 4.83 -6.83 17.26
N MET A 565 4.62 -8.14 17.13
CA MET A 565 3.51 -8.83 17.81
C MET A 565 3.66 -8.81 19.33
N LEU A 566 4.89 -8.94 19.84
CA LEU A 566 5.19 -8.83 21.28
C LEU A 566 5.00 -7.40 21.80
N LEU A 567 5.24 -6.37 20.96
CA LEU A 567 5.02 -4.96 21.31
C LEU A 567 3.53 -4.60 21.47
N GLN A 568 2.60 -5.43 20.98
CA GLN A 568 1.16 -5.15 21.08
C GLN A 568 0.70 -4.98 22.54
N ARG A 569 1.07 -5.89 23.45
CA ARG A 569 0.65 -5.84 24.86
C ARG A 569 1.16 -4.60 25.61
N PRO A 570 2.46 -4.25 25.58
CA PRO A 570 2.95 -3.04 26.25
C PRO A 570 2.35 -1.77 25.63
N PHE A 571 2.10 -1.75 24.32
CA PHE A 571 1.41 -0.64 23.68
C PHE A 571 -0.04 -0.48 24.18
N MET A 572 -0.81 -1.57 24.28
CA MET A 572 -2.17 -1.52 24.82
C MET A 572 -2.17 -1.02 26.28
N ARG A 573 -1.21 -1.49 27.09
CA ARG A 573 -1.04 -1.05 28.49
C ARG A 573 -0.72 0.44 28.59
N LEU A 574 0.11 0.97 27.71
CA LEU A 574 0.40 2.41 27.65
C LEU A 574 -0.90 3.20 27.46
N ILE A 575 -1.72 2.81 26.49
CA ILE A 575 -2.98 3.51 26.21
C ILE A 575 -3.97 3.41 27.38
N GLU A 576 -4.06 2.26 28.07
CA GLU A 576 -4.89 2.15 29.27
C GLU A 576 -4.43 3.12 30.37
N LEU A 577 -3.12 3.27 30.57
CA LEU A 577 -2.55 4.22 31.54
C LEU A 577 -2.79 5.67 31.13
N THR A 578 -2.65 5.99 29.84
CA THR A 578 -3.02 7.28 29.28
C THR A 578 -4.50 7.60 29.57
N GLY A 579 -5.41 6.64 29.35
CA GLY A 579 -6.83 6.80 29.66
C GLY A 579 -7.07 7.13 31.14
N ARG A 580 -6.37 6.45 32.07
CA ARG A 580 -6.44 6.75 33.51
C ARG A 580 -5.88 8.13 33.86
N LEU A 581 -4.82 8.59 33.20
CA LEU A 581 -4.29 9.92 33.40
C LEU A 581 -5.30 10.98 32.94
N VAL A 582 -5.91 10.79 31.76
CA VAL A 582 -6.95 11.70 31.23
C VAL A 582 -8.18 11.72 32.15
N ASP A 583 -8.60 10.57 32.68
CA ASP A 583 -9.68 10.52 33.65
C ASP A 583 -9.35 11.31 34.93
N ALA A 584 -8.15 11.12 35.49
CA ALA A 584 -7.68 11.89 36.66
C ALA A 584 -7.53 13.40 36.37
N LEU A 585 -7.21 13.76 35.13
CA LEU A 585 -7.19 15.15 34.67
C LEU A 585 -8.58 15.78 34.59
N LEU A 586 -9.63 14.98 34.41
CA LEU A 586 -11.01 15.45 34.34
C LEU A 586 -11.72 15.45 35.70
N ASP A 587 -11.12 14.86 36.73
CA ASP A 587 -11.65 14.91 38.10
C ASP A 587 -11.69 16.36 38.62
N ARG A 588 -12.90 16.84 38.91
CA ARG A 588 -13.15 18.18 39.49
C ARG A 588 -13.65 18.13 40.93
N ARG A 589 -13.96 16.95 41.46
CA ARG A 589 -14.58 16.79 42.80
C ARG A 589 -13.54 16.51 43.89
N SER A 590 -12.46 15.83 43.56
CA SER A 590 -11.37 15.60 44.53
C SER A 590 -10.65 16.91 44.88
N GLY A 591 -10.32 17.10 46.16
CA GLY A 591 -9.48 18.22 46.60
C GLY A 591 -8.13 18.26 45.88
N GLU A 592 -7.59 19.46 45.62
CA GLU A 592 -6.40 19.67 44.77
C GLU A 592 -5.20 18.80 45.17
N ASN A 593 -4.99 18.60 46.48
CA ASN A 593 -3.91 17.77 47.00
C ASN A 593 -4.06 16.29 46.61
N ILE A 594 -5.27 15.73 46.73
CA ILE A 594 -5.55 14.32 46.38
C ILE A 594 -5.41 14.13 44.87
N ARG A 595 -6.02 15.02 44.09
CA ARG A 595 -5.93 14.98 42.62
C ARG A 595 -4.50 15.07 42.13
N SER A 596 -3.68 15.94 42.72
CA SER A 596 -2.27 16.08 42.32
C SER A 596 -1.45 14.82 42.57
N LYS A 597 -1.68 14.11 43.69
CA LYS A 597 -1.02 12.83 43.98
C LYS A 597 -1.41 11.74 42.99
N ILE A 598 -2.70 11.64 42.66
CA ILE A 598 -3.21 10.70 41.66
C ILE A 598 -2.58 10.99 40.30
N LEU A 599 -2.56 12.26 39.89
CA LEU A 599 -2.04 12.69 38.59
C LEU A 599 -0.54 12.38 38.45
N VAL A 600 0.26 12.64 39.48
CA VAL A 600 1.69 12.28 39.51
C VAL A 600 1.89 10.77 39.38
N ARG A 601 1.12 9.97 40.12
CA ARG A 601 1.18 8.51 40.07
C ARG A 601 0.85 7.98 38.67
N GLN A 602 -0.24 8.46 38.06
CA GLN A 602 -0.64 8.03 36.72
C GLN A 602 0.36 8.49 35.65
N ALA A 603 0.83 9.74 35.70
CA ALA A 603 1.82 10.27 34.76
C ALA A 603 3.16 9.52 34.85
N THR A 604 3.59 9.14 36.06
CA THR A 604 4.79 8.32 36.27
C THR A 604 4.61 6.93 35.65
N ALA A 605 3.48 6.27 35.92
CA ALA A 605 3.19 4.94 35.38
C ALA A 605 3.13 4.94 33.84
N GLU A 606 2.46 5.92 33.23
CA GLU A 606 2.40 6.10 31.77
C GLU A 606 3.81 6.33 31.20
N SER A 607 4.59 7.24 31.80
CA SER A 607 5.95 7.54 31.35
C SER A 607 6.87 6.31 31.43
N SER A 608 6.77 5.52 32.50
CA SER A 608 7.50 4.26 32.64
C SER A 608 7.07 3.22 31.60
N ALA A 609 5.78 3.13 31.29
CA ALA A 609 5.28 2.24 30.26
C ALA A 609 5.75 2.65 28.86
N LEU A 610 5.76 3.95 28.54
CA LEU A 610 6.30 4.46 27.28
C LEU A 610 7.78 4.12 27.16
N LEU A 611 8.57 4.40 28.21
CA LEU A 611 10.00 4.10 28.21
C LEU A 611 10.24 2.60 27.97
N GLY A 612 9.51 1.74 28.68
CA GLY A 612 9.59 0.29 28.48
C GLY A 612 9.25 -0.12 27.05
N LEU A 613 8.22 0.50 26.44
CA LEU A 613 7.86 0.25 25.04
C LEU A 613 8.95 0.70 24.06
N VAL A 614 9.54 1.89 24.26
CA VAL A 614 10.63 2.40 23.43
C VAL A 614 11.85 1.50 23.53
N MET A 615 12.27 1.14 24.76
CA MET A 615 13.40 0.23 24.98
C MET A 615 13.17 -1.15 24.35
N LEU A 616 11.96 -1.70 24.47
CA LEU A 616 11.61 -2.96 23.85
C LEU A 616 11.57 -2.85 22.32
N SER A 617 11.12 -1.72 21.77
CA SER A 617 11.12 -1.47 20.32
C SER A 617 12.53 -1.38 19.77
N LEU A 618 13.43 -0.68 20.48
CA LEU A 618 14.86 -0.63 20.14
C LEU A 618 15.49 -2.02 20.23
N LEU A 619 15.15 -2.82 21.24
CA LEU A 619 15.62 -4.19 21.36
C LEU A 619 15.13 -5.06 20.19
N VAL A 620 13.86 -4.94 19.79
CA VAL A 620 13.30 -5.65 18.62
C VAL A 620 14.06 -5.28 17.35
N LEU A 621 14.30 -3.98 17.12
CA LEU A 621 15.07 -3.52 15.97
C LEU A 621 16.52 -4.02 16.00
N ALA A 622 17.16 -3.98 17.16
CA ALA A 622 18.51 -4.49 17.34
C ALA A 622 18.57 -6.00 17.02
N LEU A 623 17.66 -6.80 17.58
CA LEU A 623 17.59 -8.25 17.33
C LEU A 623 17.27 -8.57 15.86
N ALA A 624 16.37 -7.83 15.22
CA ALA A 624 16.08 -7.99 13.80
C ALA A 624 17.28 -7.62 12.90
N ALA A 625 18.15 -6.73 13.36
CA ALA A 625 19.38 -6.33 12.67
C ALA A 625 20.55 -7.30 12.88
N VAL A 626 20.56 -8.12 13.96
CA VAL A 626 21.66 -9.07 14.24
C VAL A 626 21.99 -9.97 13.05
N PRO A 627 21.03 -10.64 12.37
CA PRO A 627 21.34 -11.50 11.23
C PRO A 627 21.99 -10.73 10.06
N LEU A 628 21.60 -9.47 9.86
CA LEU A 628 22.18 -8.59 8.83
C LEU A 628 23.62 -8.18 9.18
N VAL A 629 23.88 -7.87 10.45
CA VAL A 629 25.21 -7.49 10.95
C VAL A 629 26.18 -8.67 10.95
N VAL A 630 25.73 -9.85 11.37
CA VAL A 630 26.53 -11.09 11.37
C VAL A 630 26.93 -11.48 9.95
N LEU A 631 26.02 -11.32 8.98
CA LEU A 631 26.35 -11.55 7.57
C LEU A 631 27.35 -10.50 7.06
N GLY A 632 27.11 -9.21 7.36
CA GLY A 632 27.94 -8.08 6.93
C GLY A 632 29.39 -8.04 7.46
N GLY A 633 29.73 -8.90 8.43
CA GLY A 633 31.10 -9.10 8.92
C GLY A 633 31.96 -10.05 8.08
N THR A 634 31.39 -10.68 7.05
CA THR A 634 32.13 -11.47 6.05
C THR A 634 32.43 -10.59 4.82
N GLU A 635 33.56 -10.77 4.12
CA GLU A 635 34.07 -9.79 3.14
C GLU A 635 33.25 -9.67 1.82
N ARG A 636 32.16 -10.42 1.63
CA ARG A 636 31.46 -10.54 0.32
C ARG A 636 29.92 -10.36 0.25
N PRO A 637 29.11 -10.18 1.32
CA PRO A 637 27.64 -10.15 1.20
C PRO A 637 27.04 -8.78 0.89
N TRP A 638 27.77 -7.68 1.08
CA TRP A 638 27.26 -6.34 0.76
C TRP A 638 26.95 -6.20 -0.73
N ALA A 639 27.77 -6.80 -1.61
CA ALA A 639 27.52 -6.85 -3.05
C ALA A 639 26.17 -7.52 -3.43
N TYR A 640 25.68 -8.47 -2.64
CA TYR A 640 24.38 -9.15 -2.88
C TYR A 640 23.17 -8.39 -2.28
N LEU A 641 23.42 -7.48 -1.33
CA LEU A 641 22.43 -6.55 -0.77
C LEU A 641 22.44 -5.19 -1.50
N ASP A 642 23.53 -4.85 -2.19
CA ASP A 642 23.72 -3.67 -3.05
C ASP A 642 23.24 -3.91 -4.49
N ALA A 643 23.11 -5.17 -4.92
CA ALA A 643 22.45 -5.51 -6.18
C ALA A 643 20.96 -5.05 -6.13
N PRO A 644 20.42 -4.46 -7.22
CA PRO A 644 19.03 -3.99 -7.26
C PRO A 644 18.13 -5.11 -6.77
N MET A 645 17.31 -4.83 -5.74
CA MET A 645 16.62 -5.86 -4.96
C MET A 645 16.07 -6.96 -5.87
N HIS A 646 16.78 -8.09 -5.98
CA HIS A 646 16.31 -9.22 -6.75
C HIS A 646 14.91 -9.57 -6.23
N GLY A 647 13.91 -9.80 -7.10
CA GLY A 647 12.51 -9.99 -6.69
C GLY A 647 12.32 -11.07 -5.59
N TRP A 648 13.30 -11.95 -5.50
CA TRP A 648 13.55 -12.93 -4.47
C TRP A 648 13.77 -12.41 -3.03
N ASN A 649 14.55 -11.35 -2.82
CA ASN A 649 14.70 -10.72 -1.49
C ASN A 649 13.37 -10.13 -1.02
N LEU A 650 12.57 -9.60 -1.95
CA LEU A 650 11.21 -9.14 -1.67
C LEU A 650 10.30 -10.30 -1.28
N VAL A 651 10.40 -11.46 -1.94
CA VAL A 651 9.67 -12.68 -1.55
C VAL A 651 10.06 -13.13 -0.13
N ALA A 652 11.35 -13.17 0.21
CA ALA A 652 11.79 -13.50 1.57
C ALA A 652 11.27 -12.51 2.62
N LEU A 653 11.30 -11.22 2.32
CA LEU A 653 10.73 -10.18 3.18
C LEU A 653 9.23 -10.34 3.37
N LEU A 654 8.48 -10.58 2.29
CA LEU A 654 7.03 -10.78 2.32
C LEU A 654 6.68 -12.05 3.10
N LEU A 655 7.39 -13.16 2.87
CA LEU A 655 7.18 -14.40 3.61
C LEU A 655 7.50 -14.21 5.10
N GLY A 656 8.65 -13.61 5.43
CA GLY A 656 9.06 -13.46 6.82
C GLY A 656 8.21 -12.45 7.59
N THR A 657 7.65 -11.44 6.92
CA THR A 657 6.69 -10.52 7.55
C THR A 657 5.28 -11.09 7.67
N THR A 658 4.80 -11.91 6.73
CA THR A 658 3.40 -12.43 6.75
C THR A 658 3.23 -13.72 7.54
N LEU A 659 4.21 -14.63 7.47
CA LEU A 659 4.12 -15.97 8.05
C LEU A 659 3.89 -15.95 9.57
N PRO A 660 4.58 -15.12 10.39
CA PRO A 660 4.33 -15.06 11.83
C PRO A 660 2.90 -14.65 12.18
N PHE A 661 2.32 -13.66 11.46
CA PHE A 661 0.94 -13.24 11.68
C PHE A 661 -0.06 -14.32 11.25
N ALA A 662 0.21 -15.02 10.14
CA ALA A 662 -0.63 -16.13 9.67
C ALA A 662 -0.64 -17.28 10.69
N LEU A 663 0.52 -17.67 11.24
CA LEU A 663 0.59 -18.70 12.28
C LEU A 663 -0.12 -18.26 13.56
N ALA A 664 0.13 -17.04 14.06
CA ALA A 664 -0.53 -16.58 15.27
C ALA A 664 -2.04 -16.46 15.13
N SER A 665 -2.56 -16.22 13.92
CA SER A 665 -4.00 -16.19 13.67
C SER A 665 -4.68 -17.54 13.97
N ARG A 666 -3.97 -18.67 13.81
CA ARG A 666 -4.48 -20.02 14.10
C ARG A 666 -4.64 -20.29 15.60
N PHE A 667 -3.91 -19.57 16.44
CA PHE A 667 -3.93 -19.73 17.91
C PHE A 667 -4.80 -18.68 18.61
N ARG A 668 -5.53 -17.82 17.87
CA ARG A 668 -6.44 -16.85 18.48
C ARG A 668 -7.72 -17.53 18.95
N THR A 669 -8.09 -17.30 20.21
CA THR A 669 -9.41 -17.65 20.74
C THR A 669 -10.49 -16.84 19.99
N ARG A 670 -11.62 -17.48 19.67
CA ARG A 670 -12.75 -16.80 19.03
C ARG A 670 -13.41 -15.87 20.04
N THR A 671 -13.23 -14.56 19.90
CA THR A 671 -13.89 -13.53 20.71
C THR A 671 -14.65 -12.56 19.81
N ASP A 672 -15.82 -12.07 20.26
CA ASP A 672 -16.67 -11.15 19.48
C ASP A 672 -16.09 -9.75 19.34
N TYR A 673 -15.15 -9.39 20.23
CA TYR A 673 -14.49 -8.09 20.23
C TYR A 673 -13.01 -8.21 19.87
N SER A 674 -12.54 -7.33 18.99
CA SER A 674 -11.11 -7.19 18.69
C SER A 674 -10.36 -6.62 19.90
N PRO A 675 -9.03 -6.86 20.03
CA PRO A 675 -8.22 -6.28 21.11
C PRO A 675 -8.33 -4.76 21.20
N TRP A 676 -8.40 -4.06 20.06
CA TRP A 676 -8.56 -2.62 19.98
C TRP A 676 -9.93 -2.16 20.46
N SER A 677 -10.99 -2.91 20.14
CA SER A 677 -12.32 -2.64 20.66
C SER A 677 -12.35 -2.81 22.18
N LYS A 678 -11.79 -3.91 22.71
CA LYS A 678 -11.68 -4.15 24.15
C LYS A 678 -10.93 -2.99 24.83
N LEU A 679 -9.83 -2.52 24.24
CA LEU A 679 -9.07 -1.37 24.76
C LEU A 679 -9.89 -0.08 24.78
N LEU A 680 -10.60 0.26 23.70
CA LEU A 680 -11.44 1.45 23.65
C LEU A 680 -12.52 1.42 24.74
N HIS A 681 -13.17 0.27 24.94
CA HIS A 681 -14.15 0.08 26.01
C HIS A 681 -13.51 0.32 27.39
N ARG A 682 -12.32 -0.23 27.64
CA ARG A 682 -11.59 0.01 28.91
C ARG A 682 -11.26 1.47 29.13
N VAL A 683 -10.83 2.19 28.10
CA VAL A 683 -10.48 3.62 28.23
C VAL A 683 -11.70 4.45 28.57
N VAL A 684 -12.82 4.22 27.91
CA VAL A 684 -14.05 5.02 28.08
C VAL A 684 -14.82 4.58 29.33
N LEU A 685 -15.14 3.29 29.45
CA LEU A 685 -16.07 2.80 30.46
C LEU A 685 -15.44 2.67 31.86
N ASN A 686 -14.12 2.50 31.99
CA ASN A 686 -13.46 2.67 33.29
C ASN A 686 -13.32 4.15 33.71
N GLY A 687 -13.32 5.07 32.74
CA GLY A 687 -13.11 6.49 32.96
C GLY A 687 -14.40 7.23 33.32
N ARG A 688 -14.80 7.19 34.59
CA ARG A 688 -16.04 7.86 35.05
C ARG A 688 -16.03 9.38 34.79
N HIS A 689 -14.90 10.05 34.94
CA HIS A 689 -14.77 11.49 34.71
C HIS A 689 -14.74 11.80 33.21
N ILE A 690 -14.18 10.91 32.39
CA ILE A 690 -14.33 10.97 30.93
C ILE A 690 -15.81 10.90 30.55
N GLY A 691 -16.56 9.94 31.09
CA GLY A 691 -17.99 9.80 30.88
C GLY A 691 -18.77 11.06 31.28
N ARG A 692 -18.54 11.60 32.49
CA ARG A 692 -19.16 12.86 32.95
C ARG A 692 -18.81 14.06 32.06
N PHE A 693 -17.54 14.20 31.68
CA PHE A 693 -17.11 15.30 30.81
C PHE A 693 -17.78 15.25 29.44
N LEU A 694 -17.90 14.06 28.86
CA LEU A 694 -18.58 13.85 27.58
C LEU A 694 -20.08 14.16 27.70
N PHE A 695 -20.73 13.72 28.77
CA PHE A 695 -22.11 14.08 29.09
C PHE A 695 -22.31 15.60 29.19
N GLU A 696 -21.48 16.30 29.98
CA GLU A 696 -21.56 17.77 30.14
C GLU A 696 -21.45 18.49 28.79
N ARG A 697 -20.60 17.97 27.88
CA ARG A 697 -20.42 18.54 26.55
C ARG A 697 -21.65 18.37 25.67
N GLU A 698 -22.34 17.24 25.74
CA GLU A 698 -23.61 17.02 25.04
C GLU A 698 -24.75 17.81 25.67
N ARG A 699 -24.78 17.92 27.00
CA ARG A 699 -25.78 18.70 27.72
C ARG A 699 -25.78 20.16 27.28
N ARG A 700 -24.62 20.80 27.11
CA ARG A 700 -24.51 22.17 26.55
C ARG A 700 -25.10 22.32 25.15
N ALA A 701 -25.14 21.24 24.36
CA ALA A 701 -25.75 21.31 23.05
C ALA A 701 -27.28 21.41 23.13
N LEU A 702 -27.91 21.00 24.25
CA LEU A 702 -29.35 21.11 24.48
C LEU A 702 -29.84 22.56 24.61
N ASP A 703 -28.93 23.51 24.88
CA ASP A 703 -29.24 24.95 24.97
C ASP A 703 -29.55 25.59 23.61
N ARG A 704 -29.35 24.85 22.51
CA ARG A 704 -29.76 25.27 21.15
C ARG A 704 -31.23 24.92 20.95
N PRO A 705 -32.06 25.80 20.32
CA PRO A 705 -33.47 25.52 20.12
C PRO A 705 -33.64 24.23 19.32
N ILE A 706 -34.20 23.22 19.97
CA ILE A 706 -34.75 22.02 19.35
C ILE A 706 -36.23 22.33 19.14
N GLY A 707 -36.76 22.04 17.96
CA GLY A 707 -38.20 22.17 17.69
C GLY A 707 -39.02 21.53 18.81
N VAL A 708 -40.21 22.09 19.09
CA VAL A 708 -41.07 21.74 20.22
C VAL A 708 -41.26 20.21 20.30
N MET A 709 -40.54 19.55 21.22
CA MET A 709 -40.74 18.13 21.50
C MET A 709 -42.01 17.97 22.37
N PRO A 710 -42.93 17.06 22.03
CA PRO A 710 -44.07 16.75 22.88
C PRO A 710 -43.59 16.29 24.26
N ARG A 711 -44.09 16.92 25.34
CA ARG A 711 -43.77 16.56 26.73
C ARG A 711 -44.50 15.27 27.14
N GLN A 712 -44.05 14.12 26.65
CA GLN A 712 -44.45 12.82 27.20
C GLN A 712 -43.32 12.24 28.05
N GLY A 713 -43.68 11.58 29.16
CA GLY A 713 -42.71 10.98 30.07
C GLY A 713 -42.08 9.71 29.51
N PRO A 714 -40.91 9.29 30.01
CA PRO A 714 -40.25 8.07 29.54
C PRO A 714 -41.03 6.81 29.93
N VAL A 715 -40.85 5.75 29.15
CA VAL A 715 -41.37 4.40 29.41
C VAL A 715 -40.20 3.49 29.77
N ILE A 716 -40.22 2.92 30.97
CA ILE A 716 -39.17 1.97 31.41
C ILE A 716 -39.78 0.59 31.64
N ILE A 717 -39.26 -0.38 30.89
CA ILE A 717 -39.57 -1.81 31.04
C ILE A 717 -38.63 -2.41 32.10
N SER A 718 -39.20 -3.04 33.13
CA SER A 718 -38.45 -3.61 34.24
C SER A 718 -39.03 -4.95 34.68
N GLY A 719 -38.40 -5.59 35.65
CA GLY A 719 -38.66 -6.95 36.11
C GLY A 719 -37.35 -7.65 36.42
N LEU A 720 -37.42 -8.78 37.11
CA LEU A 720 -36.22 -9.60 37.33
C LEU A 720 -35.67 -10.09 35.97
N ALA A 721 -34.35 -10.28 35.85
CA ALA A 721 -33.76 -10.76 34.61
C ALA A 721 -34.42 -12.09 34.19
N ARG A 722 -34.59 -12.33 32.88
CA ARG A 722 -35.33 -13.49 32.31
C ARG A 722 -36.86 -13.48 32.49
N ALA A 723 -37.46 -12.36 32.93
CA ALA A 723 -38.92 -12.18 32.94
C ALA A 723 -39.56 -11.90 31.57
N GLY A 724 -38.77 -11.83 30.49
CA GLY A 724 -39.26 -11.44 29.14
C GLY A 724 -39.10 -9.96 28.80
N THR A 725 -38.45 -9.17 29.67
CA THR A 725 -38.27 -7.71 29.48
C THR A 725 -37.56 -7.35 28.17
N THR A 726 -36.50 -8.08 27.78
CA THR A 726 -35.77 -7.84 26.53
C THR A 726 -36.64 -8.09 25.30
N ALA A 727 -37.46 -9.15 25.30
CA ALA A 727 -38.35 -9.47 24.19
C ALA A 727 -39.39 -8.35 24.01
N LEU A 728 -40.06 -7.96 25.09
CA LEU A 728 -41.05 -6.87 25.06
C LEU A 728 -40.43 -5.54 24.61
N THR A 729 -39.27 -5.19 25.15
CA THR A 729 -38.59 -3.93 24.79
C THR A 729 -38.20 -3.91 23.31
N THR A 730 -37.76 -5.05 22.78
CA THR A 730 -37.42 -5.19 21.35
C THR A 730 -38.65 -5.04 20.46
N MET A 731 -39.81 -5.55 20.89
CA MET A 731 -41.07 -5.38 20.17
C MET A 731 -41.49 -3.90 20.17
N LEU A 732 -41.49 -3.25 21.34
CA LEU A 732 -41.84 -1.84 21.49
C LEU A 732 -40.89 -0.93 20.67
N ALA A 733 -39.59 -1.22 20.66
CA ALA A 733 -38.59 -0.43 19.92
C ALA A 733 -38.80 -0.38 18.39
N ARG A 734 -39.66 -1.26 17.84
CA ARG A 734 -40.06 -1.22 16.42
C ARG A 734 -41.07 -0.11 16.13
N SER A 735 -41.74 0.41 17.15
CA SER A 735 -42.69 1.51 17.02
C SER A 735 -41.97 2.78 16.56
N PRO A 736 -42.58 3.59 15.68
CA PRO A 736 -42.08 4.93 15.38
C PRO A 736 -42.20 5.90 16.56
N VAL A 737 -42.92 5.54 17.63
CA VAL A 737 -43.10 6.38 18.82
C VAL A 737 -41.85 6.44 19.69
N PHE A 738 -41.09 5.34 19.73
CA PHE A 738 -40.03 5.15 20.71
C PHE A 738 -38.62 5.38 20.14
N HIS A 739 -37.80 6.10 20.91
CA HIS A 739 -36.35 6.13 20.76
C HIS A 739 -35.68 5.51 21.99
N SER A 740 -34.52 4.89 21.81
CA SER A 740 -33.80 4.17 22.87
C SER A 740 -32.31 4.13 22.58
N LEU A 741 -31.50 3.83 23.60
CA LEU A 741 -30.14 3.36 23.39
C LEU A 741 -30.14 1.99 22.71
N SER A 742 -29.12 1.80 21.87
CA SER A 742 -28.78 0.53 21.24
C SER A 742 -27.28 0.29 21.36
N TYR A 743 -26.83 -0.89 20.97
CA TYR A 743 -25.40 -1.19 20.95
C TYR A 743 -24.59 -0.31 19.98
N ALA A 744 -25.23 0.34 19.00
CA ALA A 744 -24.57 1.33 18.16
C ALA A 744 -24.02 2.53 18.97
N ASN A 745 -24.55 2.77 20.17
CA ASN A 745 -24.11 3.84 21.07
C ASN A 745 -22.89 3.45 21.92
N MET A 746 -22.46 2.17 21.91
CA MET A 746 -21.26 1.73 22.62
C MET A 746 -19.97 2.16 21.90
N PRO A 747 -18.90 2.56 22.64
CA PRO A 747 -18.81 2.59 24.10
C PRO A 747 -19.20 3.93 24.75
N LEU A 748 -19.58 4.95 23.98
CA LEU A 748 -19.85 6.31 24.47
C LEU A 748 -21.32 6.47 24.89
N LEU A 749 -21.78 5.69 25.87
CA LEU A 749 -23.17 5.69 26.32
C LEU A 749 -23.65 7.05 26.81
N LEU A 750 -22.78 7.81 27.49
CA LEU A 750 -23.07 9.16 27.99
C LEU A 750 -22.91 10.28 26.94
N ALA A 751 -22.45 9.95 25.73
CA ALA A 751 -22.30 10.89 24.63
C ALA A 751 -22.59 10.23 23.26
N PRO A 752 -23.84 9.77 23.05
CA PRO A 752 -24.22 9.03 21.87
C PRO A 752 -24.17 9.89 20.60
N ASN A 753 -24.38 11.21 20.68
CA ASN A 753 -24.39 12.09 19.51
C ASN A 753 -22.98 12.42 19.00
N ILE A 754 -22.02 12.60 19.91
CA ILE A 754 -20.60 12.73 19.59
C ILE A 754 -20.13 11.43 18.95
N TRP A 755 -20.50 10.28 19.53
CA TRP A 755 -20.15 8.98 18.97
C TRP A 755 -20.69 8.78 17.57
N HIS A 756 -21.95 9.14 17.32
CA HIS A 756 -22.58 9.03 15.99
C HIS A 756 -21.91 9.91 14.91
N ARG A 757 -21.09 10.91 15.28
CA ARG A 757 -20.27 11.66 14.32
C ARG A 757 -18.98 10.93 13.93
N ILE A 758 -18.49 10.08 14.82
CA ILE A 758 -17.24 9.32 14.66
C ILE A 758 -17.53 7.95 14.04
N TYR A 759 -18.61 7.30 14.46
CA TYR A 759 -18.96 5.94 14.07
C TYR A 759 -20.47 5.79 13.83
N ARG A 760 -20.84 5.34 12.62
CA ARG A 760 -22.21 5.04 12.21
C ARG A 760 -22.29 3.61 11.67
N PRO A 761 -22.52 2.61 12.54
CA PRO A 761 -22.65 1.23 12.07
C PRO A 761 -23.89 1.11 11.17
N ARG A 762 -23.74 0.50 9.99
CA ARG A 762 -24.88 0.16 9.13
C ARG A 762 -25.66 -1.00 9.75
N SER A 763 -26.96 -1.05 9.49
CA SER A 763 -27.82 -2.20 9.81
C SER A 763 -27.38 -3.42 8.99
N GLY A 764 -26.43 -4.20 9.52
CA GLY A 764 -26.01 -5.48 8.95
C GLY A 764 -27.01 -6.60 9.30
N ALA A 765 -26.87 -7.74 8.63
CA ALA A 765 -27.67 -8.94 8.91
C ALA A 765 -27.59 -9.31 10.40
N ALA A 766 -28.75 -9.56 11.01
CA ALA A 766 -28.84 -9.94 12.41
C ALA A 766 -28.07 -11.25 12.62
N ARG A 767 -27.10 -11.24 13.52
CA ARG A 767 -26.27 -12.39 13.84
C ARG A 767 -26.80 -12.97 15.14
N GLU A 768 -26.95 -14.29 15.22
CA GLU A 768 -27.22 -14.94 16.50
C GLU A 768 -26.11 -14.53 17.47
N ARG A 769 -26.47 -14.12 18.70
CA ARG A 769 -25.45 -13.81 19.72
C ARG A 769 -24.54 -15.04 19.83
N SER A 770 -23.24 -14.85 20.01
CA SER A 770 -22.29 -15.94 20.27
C SER A 770 -22.59 -16.73 21.55
N HIS A 771 -23.65 -16.31 22.24
CA HIS A 771 -24.25 -16.90 23.41
C HIS A 771 -25.38 -17.88 23.09
N GLY A 772 -25.47 -18.44 21.86
CA GLY A 772 -26.29 -19.61 21.48
C GLY A 772 -27.65 -19.71 22.18
N ASP A 773 -28.35 -18.59 22.29
CA ASP A 773 -29.65 -18.43 22.94
C ASP A 773 -30.75 -18.21 21.89
N LYS A 774 -30.42 -18.42 20.60
CA LYS A 774 -31.29 -18.18 19.43
C LYS A 774 -31.80 -16.75 19.31
N VAL A 775 -31.28 -15.81 20.10
CA VAL A 775 -31.68 -14.41 19.99
C VAL A 775 -30.83 -13.72 18.93
N LEU A 776 -31.46 -13.28 17.84
CA LEU A 776 -30.79 -12.52 16.80
C LEU A 776 -30.44 -11.12 17.31
N PHE A 777 -29.18 -10.72 17.19
CA PHE A 777 -28.67 -9.43 17.61
C PHE A 777 -28.14 -8.63 16.40
N SER A 778 -28.44 -7.34 16.38
CA SER A 778 -27.92 -6.36 15.41
C SER A 778 -27.46 -5.12 16.16
N TYR A 779 -26.57 -4.31 15.58
CA TYR A 779 -26.10 -3.07 16.22
C TYR A 779 -27.24 -2.10 16.60
N THR A 780 -28.41 -2.22 15.97
CA THR A 780 -29.62 -1.42 16.23
C THR A 780 -30.54 -2.02 17.28
N SER A 781 -30.19 -3.17 17.87
CA SER A 781 -31.01 -3.79 18.92
C SER A 781 -30.93 -2.99 20.22
N VAL A 782 -32.09 -2.72 20.82
CA VAL A 782 -32.23 -2.05 22.12
C VAL A 782 -31.79 -2.99 23.24
N GLU A 783 -31.07 -2.44 24.23
CA GLU A 783 -30.56 -3.20 25.38
C GLU A 783 -30.52 -2.35 26.66
N ALA A 784 -30.33 -3.02 27.80
CA ALA A 784 -30.28 -2.46 29.14
C ALA A 784 -29.02 -1.63 29.47
N LEU A 785 -28.79 -0.53 28.77
CA LEU A 785 -27.52 0.22 28.83
C LEU A 785 -27.50 1.38 29.83
N GLU A 786 -28.62 1.68 30.48
CA GLU A 786 -28.75 2.88 31.33
C GLU A 786 -28.00 2.80 32.65
N GLU A 787 -27.68 1.60 33.11
CA GLU A 787 -27.05 1.43 34.41
C GLU A 787 -25.68 2.12 34.50
N TYR A 788 -24.98 2.23 33.37
CA TYR A 788 -23.75 2.98 33.28
C TYR A 788 -23.92 4.45 33.70
N PHE A 789 -25.07 5.08 33.41
CA PHE A 789 -25.39 6.42 33.92
C PHE A 789 -25.38 6.43 35.45
N PHE A 790 -26.11 5.52 36.10
CA PHE A 790 -26.18 5.49 37.56
C PHE A 790 -24.83 5.16 38.19
N LYS A 791 -24.04 4.25 37.61
CA LYS A 791 -22.67 3.96 38.05
C LYS A 791 -21.80 5.21 38.04
N VAL A 792 -21.85 5.98 36.96
CA VAL A 792 -21.07 7.21 36.82
C VAL A 792 -21.55 8.33 37.75
N PHE A 793 -22.86 8.58 37.86
CA PHE A 793 -23.39 9.71 38.64
C PHE A 793 -23.50 9.44 40.14
N LEU A 794 -23.65 8.18 40.54
CA LEU A 794 -23.68 7.74 41.93
C LEU A 794 -22.32 7.22 42.43
N ASP A 795 -21.28 7.26 41.59
CA ASP A 795 -19.94 6.79 41.94
C ASP A 795 -19.93 5.33 42.45
N ASP A 796 -20.75 4.46 41.83
CA ASP A 796 -20.98 3.06 42.22
C ASP A 796 -21.51 2.87 43.66
N ALA A 797 -22.02 3.90 44.34
CA ALA A 797 -22.39 3.83 45.77
C ALA A 797 -23.44 2.76 46.13
N TYR A 798 -24.27 2.35 45.16
CA TYR A 798 -25.28 1.30 45.35
C TYR A 798 -24.73 -0.11 45.14
N ILE A 799 -23.47 -0.26 44.73
CA ILE A 799 -22.79 -1.55 44.55
C ILE A 799 -21.85 -1.74 45.74
N GLN A 800 -22.14 -2.71 46.61
CA GLN A 800 -21.36 -2.95 47.82
C GLN A 800 -21.00 -4.43 47.92
N GLY A 801 -19.71 -4.77 47.91
CA GLY A 801 -19.29 -6.18 47.99
C GLY A 801 -19.99 -7.04 46.92
N ASP A 802 -20.78 -8.01 47.37
CA ASP A 802 -21.60 -8.95 46.62
C ASP A 802 -23.09 -8.57 46.53
N VAL A 803 -23.45 -7.32 46.87
CA VAL A 803 -24.84 -6.85 46.88
C VAL A 803 -25.06 -5.54 46.12
N LEU A 804 -26.31 -5.34 45.70
CA LEU A 804 -26.87 -4.11 45.14
C LEU A 804 -27.88 -3.54 46.13
N VAL A 805 -27.61 -2.34 46.63
CA VAL A 805 -28.36 -1.73 47.73
C VAL A 805 -29.38 -0.73 47.23
N GLU A 806 -30.59 -0.81 47.79
CA GLU A 806 -31.64 0.18 47.57
C GLU A 806 -31.19 1.57 47.99
N HIS A 807 -31.46 2.59 47.17
CA HIS A 807 -30.98 3.95 47.37
C HIS A 807 -31.96 5.00 46.84
N THR A 808 -31.73 6.25 47.22
CA THR A 808 -32.53 7.39 46.74
C THR A 808 -31.69 8.29 45.84
N LEU A 809 -32.28 8.78 44.75
CA LEU A 809 -31.63 9.73 43.85
C LEU A 809 -31.68 11.15 44.42
N SER A 810 -30.65 11.98 44.22
CA SER A 810 -30.77 13.42 44.51
C SER A 810 -31.63 14.11 43.44
N ALA A 811 -32.07 15.35 43.70
CA ALA A 811 -32.77 16.16 42.69
C ALA A 811 -31.88 16.44 41.46
N GLU A 812 -30.58 16.69 41.70
CA GLU A 812 -29.58 16.91 40.66
C GLU A 812 -29.40 15.68 39.75
N VAL A 813 -29.20 14.49 40.33
CA VAL A 813 -29.01 13.26 39.53
C VAL A 813 -30.26 12.91 38.72
N ALA A 814 -31.46 13.16 39.26
CA ALA A 814 -32.69 12.95 38.51
C ALA A 814 -32.86 13.94 37.36
N ALA A 815 -32.43 15.20 37.53
CA ALA A 815 -32.41 16.18 36.44
C ALA A 815 -31.40 15.79 35.35
N ASP A 816 -30.19 15.37 35.74
CA ASP A 816 -29.18 14.89 34.80
C ASP A 816 -29.67 13.64 34.04
N TYR A 817 -30.43 12.76 34.69
CA TYR A 817 -31.02 11.59 34.03
C TYR A 817 -32.11 11.98 33.03
N ALA A 818 -32.92 12.99 33.31
CA ALA A 818 -33.87 13.53 32.35
C ALA A 818 -33.18 14.18 31.14
N ASP A 819 -32.07 14.90 31.36
CA ASP A 819 -31.24 15.43 30.27
C ASP A 819 -30.55 14.33 29.47
N TYR A 820 -30.12 13.25 30.11
CA TYR A 820 -29.58 12.08 29.44
C TYR A 820 -30.57 11.47 28.44
N GLN A 821 -31.83 11.33 28.83
CA GLN A 821 -32.90 10.86 27.94
C GLN A 821 -33.13 11.83 26.76
N ARG A 822 -33.19 13.14 27.03
CA ARG A 822 -33.30 14.18 26.00
C ARG A 822 -32.14 14.16 25.01
N ILE A 823 -30.91 13.94 25.49
CA ILE A 823 -29.71 13.83 24.66
C ILE A 823 -29.86 12.69 23.65
N ILE A 824 -30.33 11.53 24.09
CA ILE A 824 -30.53 10.35 23.24
C ILE A 824 -31.62 10.65 22.18
N GLY A 825 -32.72 11.29 22.58
CA GLY A 825 -33.81 11.68 21.68
C GLY A 825 -33.41 12.61 20.53
N ARG A 826 -32.28 13.33 20.62
CA ARG A 826 -31.81 14.19 19.53
C ARG A 826 -31.50 13.46 18.23
N GLN A 827 -31.20 12.16 18.31
CA GLN A 827 -30.96 11.33 17.12
C GLN A 827 -32.24 11.02 16.36
N HIS A 828 -33.39 11.19 17.03
CA HIS A 828 -34.70 10.74 16.59
C HIS A 828 -35.75 11.83 16.89
N PRO A 829 -35.63 13.04 16.31
CA PRO A 829 -36.54 14.14 16.57
C PRO A 829 -38.01 13.82 16.25
N GLU A 830 -38.24 12.82 15.41
CA GLU A 830 -39.55 12.30 15.02
C GLU A 830 -40.20 11.35 16.06
N ARG A 831 -39.42 10.85 17.03
CA ARG A 831 -39.87 9.83 17.99
C ARG A 831 -39.99 10.43 19.40
N PRO A 832 -41.20 10.75 19.87
CA PRO A 832 -41.38 11.60 21.04
C PRO A 832 -41.06 10.94 22.39
N VAL A 833 -41.05 9.60 22.50
CA VAL A 833 -40.98 8.91 23.79
C VAL A 833 -39.69 8.12 23.96
N TYR A 834 -39.00 8.36 25.07
CA TYR A 834 -37.84 7.56 25.44
C TYR A 834 -38.29 6.20 26.00
N LEU A 835 -37.79 5.12 25.42
CA LEU A 835 -37.99 3.75 25.86
C LEU A 835 -36.68 3.20 26.41
N ALA A 836 -36.73 2.55 27.57
CA ALA A 836 -35.58 1.82 28.09
C ALA A 836 -35.99 0.53 28.81
N LYS A 837 -35.01 -0.35 28.99
CA LYS A 837 -35.13 -1.53 29.84
C LYS A 837 -34.11 -1.47 30.95
N ASN A 838 -34.54 -1.61 32.21
CA ASN A 838 -33.65 -1.52 33.36
C ASN A 838 -34.13 -2.40 34.52
N ASN A 839 -33.53 -3.59 34.68
CA ASN A 839 -33.89 -4.51 35.77
C ASN A 839 -33.58 -3.96 37.16
N ASN A 840 -32.54 -3.13 37.26
CA ASN A 840 -32.08 -2.51 38.50
C ASN A 840 -32.94 -1.30 38.91
N LEU A 841 -33.94 -0.93 38.10
CA LEU A 841 -34.86 0.18 38.40
C LEU A 841 -35.46 0.09 39.81
N ILE A 842 -35.77 -1.13 40.27
CA ILE A 842 -36.35 -1.39 41.60
C ILE A 842 -35.55 -0.75 42.74
N LEU A 843 -34.21 -0.68 42.61
CA LEU A 843 -33.30 -0.13 43.62
C LEU A 843 -33.52 1.36 43.91
N ARG A 844 -34.16 2.08 42.99
CA ARG A 844 -34.35 3.54 43.05
C ARG A 844 -35.74 3.98 42.64
N TYR A 845 -36.64 3.02 42.44
CA TYR A 845 -37.96 3.21 41.84
C TYR A 845 -38.80 4.25 42.58
N ALA A 846 -38.94 4.12 43.91
CA ALA A 846 -39.71 5.06 44.74
C ALA A 846 -39.22 6.51 44.58
N SER A 847 -37.89 6.68 44.61
CA SER A 847 -37.27 8.00 44.50
C SER A 847 -37.41 8.59 43.09
N LEU A 848 -37.29 7.76 42.05
CA LEU A 848 -37.40 8.17 40.66
C LEU A 848 -38.84 8.56 40.30
N ARG A 849 -39.84 7.77 40.69
CA ARG A 849 -41.27 8.11 40.48
C ARG A 849 -41.64 9.44 41.13
N LYS A 850 -41.16 9.68 42.36
CA LYS A 850 -41.39 10.95 43.06
C LYS A 850 -40.83 12.15 42.30
N ARG A 851 -39.70 11.97 41.60
CA ARG A 851 -38.98 13.04 40.88
C ARG A 851 -39.41 13.18 39.42
N MET A 852 -39.99 12.14 38.84
CA MET A 852 -40.49 12.10 37.47
C MET A 852 -41.95 11.64 37.46
N PRO A 853 -42.92 12.53 37.76
CA PRO A 853 -44.33 12.13 37.87
C PRO A 853 -44.91 11.52 36.58
N ALA A 854 -44.42 11.96 35.42
CA ALA A 854 -44.82 11.46 34.10
C ALA A 854 -44.18 10.11 33.72
N LEU A 855 -43.25 9.57 34.52
CA LEU A 855 -42.64 8.25 34.27
C LEU A 855 -43.71 7.16 34.26
N ARG A 856 -43.76 6.40 33.15
CA ARG A 856 -44.56 5.19 33.02
C ARG A 856 -43.66 3.98 33.14
N THR A 857 -44.08 2.98 33.92
CA THR A 857 -43.28 1.77 34.16
C THR A 857 -44.08 0.52 33.88
N VAL A 858 -43.43 -0.45 33.24
CA VAL A 858 -44.02 -1.75 32.94
C VAL A 858 -43.15 -2.81 33.58
N PHE A 859 -43.66 -3.50 34.60
CA PHE A 859 -42.96 -4.58 35.27
C PHE A 859 -43.48 -5.94 34.81
N LEU A 860 -42.55 -6.79 34.36
CA LEU A 860 -42.85 -8.17 33.99
C LEU A 860 -42.56 -9.10 35.16
N PHE A 861 -43.44 -10.08 35.34
CA PHE A 861 -43.23 -11.20 36.25
C PHE A 861 -43.56 -12.52 35.55
N ARG A 862 -42.96 -13.61 36.02
CA ARG A 862 -43.06 -14.95 35.41
C ARG A 862 -43.30 -15.98 36.51
N GLU A 863 -43.97 -17.07 36.15
CA GLU A 863 -44.16 -18.25 37.02
C GLU A 863 -42.84 -18.58 37.75
N PRO A 864 -42.88 -18.73 39.08
CA PRO A 864 -41.68 -18.68 39.92
C PRO A 864 -40.65 -19.77 39.61
N ILE A 865 -41.06 -21.02 39.38
CA ILE A 865 -40.14 -22.13 39.16
C ILE A 865 -39.53 -22.07 37.76
N ASP A 866 -40.36 -21.81 36.75
CA ASP A 866 -39.91 -21.60 35.38
C ASP A 866 -38.92 -20.45 35.27
N HIS A 867 -39.15 -19.39 36.07
CA HIS A 867 -38.29 -18.23 36.10
C HIS A 867 -36.97 -18.54 36.82
N ALA A 868 -37.03 -19.14 38.02
CA ALA A 868 -35.87 -19.57 38.78
C ALA A 868 -34.96 -20.51 37.97
N TRP A 869 -35.56 -21.47 37.27
CA TRP A 869 -34.83 -22.37 36.37
C TRP A 869 -34.16 -21.63 35.22
N SER A 870 -34.86 -20.68 34.58
CA SER A 870 -34.26 -19.88 33.52
C SER A 870 -33.09 -19.01 34.02
N LEU A 871 -33.15 -18.52 35.26
CA LEU A 871 -32.09 -17.73 35.88
C LEU A 871 -30.85 -18.61 36.15
N MET A 872 -31.06 -19.78 36.79
CA MET A 872 -29.99 -20.74 37.10
C MET A 872 -29.23 -21.17 35.84
N LYS A 873 -29.94 -21.57 34.78
CA LYS A 873 -29.30 -21.95 33.51
C LYS A 873 -28.42 -20.85 32.94
N GLN A 874 -28.87 -19.59 33.05
CA GLN A 874 -28.09 -18.45 32.57
C GLN A 874 -26.87 -18.20 33.47
N HIS A 875 -27.01 -18.32 34.79
CA HIS A 875 -25.87 -18.22 35.70
C HIS A 875 -24.76 -19.22 35.36
N LEU A 876 -25.09 -20.51 35.21
CA LEU A 876 -24.11 -21.55 34.86
C LEU A 876 -23.42 -21.24 33.53
N ARG A 877 -24.21 -20.84 32.52
CA ARG A 877 -23.70 -20.46 31.20
C ARG A 877 -22.75 -19.26 31.25
N PHE A 878 -23.12 -18.19 31.94
CA PHE A 878 -22.28 -17.01 32.08
C PHE A 878 -21.03 -17.30 32.92
N THR A 879 -21.11 -18.18 33.92
CA THR A 879 -19.96 -18.63 34.69
C THR A 879 -18.93 -19.33 33.79
N GLU A 880 -19.36 -20.25 32.94
CA GLU A 880 -18.47 -20.89 31.96
C GLU A 880 -17.88 -19.89 30.95
N MET A 881 -18.73 -19.02 30.41
CA MET A 881 -18.31 -18.02 29.43
C MET A 881 -17.31 -17.01 29.99
N GLN A 882 -17.52 -16.54 31.21
CA GLN A 882 -16.62 -15.59 31.87
C GLN A 882 -15.29 -16.23 32.30
N ARG A 883 -15.27 -17.55 32.54
CA ARG A 883 -14.01 -18.32 32.71
C ARG A 883 -13.25 -18.43 31.38
N ALA A 884 -13.97 -18.58 30.27
CA ALA A 884 -13.37 -18.69 28.93
C ALA A 884 -12.86 -17.35 28.37
N ASP A 885 -13.61 -16.25 28.55
CA ASP A 885 -13.19 -14.88 28.19
C ASP A 885 -13.49 -13.90 29.35
N PRO A 886 -12.47 -13.54 30.16
CA PRO A 886 -12.65 -12.60 31.28
C PRO A 886 -13.20 -11.23 30.87
N PHE A 887 -13.07 -10.83 29.60
CA PHE A 887 -13.65 -9.58 29.11
C PHE A 887 -15.18 -9.56 29.20
N VAL A 888 -15.85 -10.71 29.12
CA VAL A 888 -17.32 -10.78 29.27
C VAL A 888 -17.75 -10.27 30.64
N ARG A 889 -17.01 -10.64 31.69
CA ARG A 889 -17.26 -10.15 33.05
C ARG A 889 -16.98 -8.64 33.14
N GLU A 890 -15.83 -8.17 32.66
CA GLU A 890 -15.50 -6.73 32.65
C GLU A 890 -16.60 -5.91 31.95
N TYR A 891 -17.07 -6.40 30.80
CA TYR A 891 -18.12 -5.77 30.00
C TYR A 891 -19.45 -5.70 30.75
N MET A 892 -19.88 -6.80 31.37
CA MET A 892 -21.10 -6.83 32.18
C MET A 892 -20.99 -5.90 33.40
N ASP A 893 -19.84 -5.90 34.08
CA ASP A 893 -19.58 -5.05 35.24
C ASP A 893 -19.66 -3.55 34.89
N TRP A 894 -19.16 -3.13 33.72
CA TRP A 894 -19.32 -1.74 33.24
C TRP A 894 -20.78 -1.35 33.05
N LEU A 895 -21.57 -2.27 32.50
CA LEU A 895 -22.99 -2.07 32.26
C LEU A 895 -23.86 -2.35 33.50
N GLY A 896 -23.24 -2.62 34.66
CA GLY A 896 -23.95 -2.90 35.91
C GLY A 896 -24.84 -4.15 35.86
N HIS A 897 -24.53 -5.08 34.95
CA HIS A 897 -25.18 -6.38 34.83
C HIS A 897 -24.56 -7.38 35.79
N HIS A 898 -25.18 -7.53 36.95
CA HIS A 898 -24.74 -8.42 38.02
C HIS A 898 -25.71 -9.58 38.26
N GLU A 899 -26.55 -9.91 37.29
CA GLU A 899 -27.62 -10.90 37.46
C GLU A 899 -27.12 -12.35 37.35
N PHE A 900 -25.96 -12.57 36.70
CA PHE A 900 -25.44 -13.91 36.38
C PHE A 900 -23.91 -13.99 36.43
N GLY A 901 -23.39 -15.23 36.47
CA GLY A 901 -21.97 -15.53 36.33
C GLY A 901 -21.13 -15.27 37.58
N LEU A 902 -19.82 -15.13 37.38
CA LEU A 902 -18.81 -14.80 38.40
C LEU A 902 -18.94 -13.38 38.99
N GLY A 903 -19.75 -12.53 38.35
CA GLY A 903 -20.04 -11.16 38.78
C GLY A 903 -21.39 -11.00 39.50
N LEU A 904 -22.03 -12.11 39.89
CA LEU A 904 -23.33 -12.15 40.55
C LEU A 904 -23.37 -11.24 41.79
N LYS A 905 -24.41 -10.42 41.91
CA LYS A 905 -24.73 -9.62 43.11
C LYS A 905 -26.22 -9.67 43.41
N HIS A 906 -26.57 -9.73 44.69
CA HIS A 906 -27.97 -9.81 45.13
C HIS A 906 -28.58 -8.46 45.47
N PHE A 907 -29.87 -8.29 45.22
CA PHE A 907 -30.59 -7.10 45.65
C PHE A 907 -30.80 -7.12 47.17
N VAL A 908 -30.48 -6.02 47.84
CA VAL A 908 -30.74 -5.80 49.27
C VAL A 908 -31.68 -4.60 49.40
N PHE A 909 -32.88 -4.89 49.89
CA PHE A 909 -33.95 -3.92 50.09
C PHE A 909 -34.10 -3.55 51.56
N ALA A 910 -34.67 -2.37 51.83
CA ALA A 910 -34.96 -1.94 53.20
C ALA A 910 -36.22 -2.63 53.75
N GLY A 911 -36.09 -3.34 54.88
CA GLY A 911 -37.14 -4.20 55.47
C GLY A 911 -36.74 -5.68 55.47
N GLU A 912 -37.37 -6.52 56.30
CA GLU A 912 -36.94 -7.89 56.62
C GLU A 912 -36.33 -8.66 55.43
N HIS A 913 -35.05 -8.98 55.59
CA HIS A 913 -34.22 -9.60 54.58
C HIS A 913 -34.73 -11.01 54.28
N THR A 914 -35.17 -11.25 53.04
CA THR A 914 -35.18 -12.63 52.55
C THR A 914 -33.72 -13.04 52.45
N ARG A 915 -33.25 -13.81 53.44
CA ARG A 915 -31.89 -14.31 53.48
C ARG A 915 -31.69 -15.27 52.31
N ILE A 916 -30.68 -14.98 51.47
CA ILE A 916 -30.30 -15.84 50.36
C ILE A 916 -29.17 -16.73 50.87
N ASP A 917 -29.51 -17.94 51.30
CA ASP A 917 -28.56 -18.90 51.91
C ASP A 917 -28.18 -20.04 50.97
N ALA A 918 -29.01 -20.30 49.95
CA ALA A 918 -28.73 -21.36 48.99
C ALA A 918 -27.62 -20.93 48.01
N ALA A 919 -26.83 -21.90 47.54
CA ALA A 919 -25.76 -21.65 46.58
C ALA A 919 -26.32 -21.27 45.18
N PRO A 920 -25.65 -20.41 44.39
CA PRO A 920 -26.13 -19.95 43.08
C PRO A 920 -26.35 -21.04 42.01
N ASP A 921 -25.82 -22.24 42.23
CA ASP A 921 -26.04 -23.44 41.41
C ASP A 921 -27.24 -24.29 41.86
N SER A 922 -27.99 -23.85 42.87
CA SER A 922 -29.25 -24.45 43.31
C SER A 922 -30.46 -23.65 42.83
N ILE A 923 -31.57 -24.33 42.51
CA ILE A 923 -32.82 -23.65 42.14
C ILE A 923 -33.41 -22.84 43.31
N ASP A 924 -33.23 -23.30 44.54
CA ASP A 924 -33.75 -22.65 45.74
C ASP A 924 -33.17 -21.23 45.92
N HIS A 925 -31.92 -21.03 45.51
CA HIS A 925 -31.28 -19.71 45.48
C HIS A 925 -32.05 -18.74 44.59
N TRP A 926 -32.38 -19.16 43.37
CA TRP A 926 -33.08 -18.32 42.41
C TRP A 926 -34.53 -18.08 42.81
N LEU A 927 -35.14 -19.03 43.52
CA LEU A 927 -36.47 -18.86 44.09
C LEU A 927 -36.46 -17.86 45.25
N GLN A 928 -35.45 -17.89 46.12
CA GLN A 928 -35.24 -16.86 47.16
C GLN A 928 -35.05 -15.47 46.55
N VAL A 929 -34.23 -15.35 45.49
CA VAL A 929 -34.06 -14.10 44.71
C VAL A 929 -35.39 -13.63 44.12
N TRP A 930 -36.17 -14.54 43.53
CA TRP A 930 -37.48 -14.24 42.96
C TRP A 930 -38.45 -13.70 44.01
N ILE A 931 -38.57 -14.38 45.16
CA ILE A 931 -39.43 -13.96 46.28
C ILE A 931 -39.02 -12.57 46.77
N ALA A 932 -37.73 -12.35 47.01
CA ALA A 932 -37.20 -11.07 47.49
C ALA A 932 -37.55 -9.91 46.55
N TYR A 933 -37.32 -10.10 45.24
CA TYR A 933 -37.55 -9.07 44.23
C TYR A 933 -39.04 -8.71 44.11
N TYR A 934 -39.92 -9.70 43.96
CA TYR A 934 -41.33 -9.43 43.70
C TYR A 934 -42.13 -9.10 44.96
N ALA A 935 -41.71 -9.55 46.14
CA ALA A 935 -42.27 -9.06 47.40
C ALA A 935 -42.00 -7.55 47.52
N ARG A 936 -40.75 -7.13 47.31
CA ARG A 936 -40.41 -5.71 47.32
C ARG A 936 -41.14 -4.92 46.25
N LEU A 937 -41.31 -5.48 45.05
CA LEU A 937 -42.06 -4.81 43.99
C LEU A 937 -43.50 -4.53 44.42
N LEU A 938 -44.19 -5.49 45.04
CA LEU A 938 -45.56 -5.30 45.53
C LEU A 938 -45.66 -4.18 46.58
N ASP A 939 -44.64 -4.02 47.42
CA ASP A 939 -44.61 -2.94 48.42
C ASP A 939 -44.39 -1.55 47.78
N LEU A 940 -43.76 -1.50 46.61
CA LEU A 940 -43.35 -0.27 45.94
C LEU A 940 -44.38 0.26 44.94
N ILE A 941 -45.18 -0.61 44.34
CA ILE A 941 -46.11 -0.21 43.28
C ILE A 941 -47.34 0.51 43.85
N ALA A 942 -47.64 1.68 43.27
CA ALA A 942 -48.92 2.38 43.46
C ALA A 942 -49.90 1.96 42.37
N GLU A 943 -51.20 2.26 42.54
CA GLU A 943 -52.23 1.98 41.54
C GLU A 943 -52.03 2.82 40.26
N ASP A 944 -51.48 4.05 40.38
CA ASP A 944 -51.27 4.96 39.24
C ASP A 944 -49.81 4.96 38.72
N GLY A 945 -49.64 4.65 37.43
CA GLY A 945 -48.37 4.81 36.68
C GLY A 945 -47.44 3.59 36.65
N THR A 946 -47.91 2.43 37.11
CA THR A 946 -47.25 1.14 36.90
C THR A 946 -48.20 0.13 36.26
N LEU A 947 -47.74 -0.55 35.22
CA LEU A 947 -48.43 -1.69 34.62
C LEU A 947 -47.69 -2.97 34.98
N LEU A 948 -48.41 -3.97 35.51
CA LEU A 948 -47.90 -5.31 35.74
C LEU A 948 -48.32 -6.23 34.59
N ILE A 949 -47.37 -7.00 34.06
CA ILE A 949 -47.61 -7.94 32.96
C ILE A 949 -47.08 -9.32 33.33
N ALA A 950 -47.94 -10.33 33.27
CA ALA A 950 -47.51 -11.71 33.37
C ALA A 950 -46.83 -12.14 32.07
N TYR A 951 -45.68 -12.80 32.16
CA TYR A 951 -44.95 -13.33 31.00
C TYR A 951 -45.80 -14.30 30.17
N ALA A 952 -46.71 -15.05 30.81
CA ALA A 952 -47.65 -15.94 30.14
C ALA A 952 -48.62 -15.18 29.20
N ASP A 953 -49.02 -13.95 29.54
CA ASP A 953 -49.85 -13.12 28.66
C ASP A 953 -49.06 -12.70 27.41
N LEU A 954 -47.78 -12.35 27.58
CA LEU A 954 -46.92 -11.97 26.45
C LEU A 954 -46.72 -13.13 25.47
N LEU A 955 -46.68 -14.38 25.95
CA LEU A 955 -46.57 -15.56 25.10
C LEU A 955 -47.87 -15.91 24.37
N ARG A 956 -49.01 -15.77 25.06
CA ARG A 956 -50.33 -16.19 24.57
C ARG A 956 -51.02 -15.14 23.70
N ASP A 957 -50.95 -13.88 24.11
CA ASP A 957 -51.61 -12.74 23.48
C ASP A 957 -50.69 -11.50 23.48
N PRO A 958 -49.59 -11.53 22.69
CA PRO A 958 -48.66 -10.41 22.62
C PRO A 958 -49.32 -9.13 22.11
N ASP A 959 -50.27 -9.21 21.17
CA ASP A 959 -50.98 -8.04 20.64
C ASP A 959 -51.84 -7.36 21.72
N GLY A 960 -52.60 -8.14 22.51
CA GLY A 960 -53.35 -7.61 23.65
C GLY A 960 -52.45 -7.00 24.72
N VAL A 961 -51.26 -7.55 24.93
CA VAL A 961 -50.24 -6.96 25.81
C VAL A 961 -49.77 -5.60 25.28
N LEU A 962 -49.44 -5.51 23.99
CA LEU A 962 -49.01 -4.25 23.37
C LEU A 962 -50.10 -3.18 23.41
N LEU A 963 -51.37 -3.56 23.23
CA LEU A 963 -52.52 -2.66 23.34
C LEU A 963 -52.63 -2.06 24.76
N ARG A 964 -52.57 -2.91 25.80
CA ARG A 964 -52.58 -2.44 27.21
C ARG A 964 -51.43 -1.48 27.51
N ILE A 965 -50.26 -1.69 26.91
CA ILE A 965 -49.14 -0.76 27.06
C ILE A 965 -49.43 0.56 26.34
N GLY A 966 -50.01 0.52 25.13
CA GLY A 966 -50.46 1.72 24.42
C GLY A 966 -51.45 2.56 25.24
N GLU A 967 -52.45 1.91 25.84
CA GLU A 967 -53.41 2.53 26.76
C GLU A 967 -52.72 3.12 28.00
N HIS A 968 -51.80 2.38 28.62
CA HIS A 968 -51.04 2.84 29.79
C HIS A 968 -50.16 4.07 29.50
N VAL A 969 -49.57 4.13 28.30
CA VAL A 969 -48.77 5.27 27.84
C VAL A 969 -49.66 6.42 27.36
N GLY A 970 -50.87 6.12 26.90
CA GLY A 970 -51.81 7.09 26.31
C GLY A 970 -51.48 7.42 24.85
N MET A 971 -50.98 6.44 24.08
CA MET A 971 -50.56 6.60 22.68
C MET A 971 -50.85 5.36 21.84
N ASP A 972 -51.18 5.55 20.57
CA ASP A 972 -51.15 4.47 19.57
C ASP A 972 -49.71 4.14 19.20
N LEU A 973 -49.29 2.91 19.46
CA LEU A 973 -47.92 2.45 19.25
C LEU A 973 -47.63 2.06 17.79
N GLN A 974 -48.63 1.92 16.92
CA GLN A 974 -48.44 1.58 15.50
C GLN A 974 -47.51 0.37 15.27
N LEU A 975 -47.73 -0.71 16.02
CA LEU A 975 -46.89 -1.90 15.99
C LEU A 975 -47.46 -2.96 15.03
N PRO A 976 -46.59 -3.73 14.33
CA PRO A 976 -47.02 -4.89 13.55
C PRO A 976 -47.51 -6.01 14.48
N ARG A 977 -48.40 -6.87 13.97
CA ARG A 977 -48.87 -8.07 14.69
C ARG A 977 -47.69 -8.92 15.15
N ALA A 978 -47.79 -9.40 16.38
CA ALA A 978 -46.83 -10.30 16.98
C ALA A 978 -47.42 -11.71 17.09
N ASP A 979 -46.65 -12.71 16.64
CA ASP A 979 -47.07 -14.11 16.72
C ASP A 979 -46.90 -14.66 18.16
N PRO A 980 -47.84 -15.51 18.63
CA PRO A 980 -47.66 -16.24 19.88
C PRO A 980 -46.40 -17.11 19.88
N PHE A 981 -45.79 -17.27 21.05
CA PHE A 981 -44.53 -18.03 21.19
C PHE A 981 -44.69 -19.18 22.19
N ALA A 982 -44.28 -20.38 21.80
CA ALA A 982 -44.27 -21.57 22.66
C ALA A 982 -42.92 -21.71 23.41
N ASN A 983 -42.96 -22.12 24.67
CA ASN A 983 -41.76 -22.31 25.49
C ASN A 983 -41.73 -23.72 26.10
N ASP A 984 -40.87 -24.58 25.56
CA ASP A 984 -40.86 -26.02 25.86
C ASP A 984 -39.91 -26.43 27.01
N ASN A 985 -39.63 -25.53 27.96
CA ASN A 985 -38.65 -25.79 29.02
C ASN A 985 -39.31 -25.89 30.40
N ALA A 986 -39.70 -27.10 30.80
CA ALA A 986 -40.09 -27.40 32.17
C ALA A 986 -38.87 -27.79 33.04
N PHE A 987 -38.94 -27.49 34.33
CA PHE A 987 -37.98 -27.97 35.33
C PHE A 987 -38.47 -29.32 35.89
N ASP A 988 -37.59 -30.31 35.99
CA ASP A 988 -37.90 -31.68 36.42
C ASP A 988 -37.31 -32.04 37.81
N GLY A 989 -36.65 -31.11 38.49
CA GLY A 989 -36.03 -31.33 39.80
C GLY A 989 -36.92 -31.02 41.01
N SER A 990 -36.42 -31.32 42.21
CA SER A 990 -37.08 -31.00 43.49
C SER A 990 -36.75 -29.58 43.95
N VAL A 991 -37.75 -28.91 44.54
CA VAL A 991 -37.65 -27.57 45.16
C VAL A 991 -38.07 -27.68 46.62
N ASP A 992 -37.50 -26.87 47.50
CA ASP A 992 -37.97 -26.77 48.88
C ASP A 992 -39.48 -26.43 48.96
N LYS A 993 -40.22 -27.17 49.78
CA LYS A 993 -41.70 -27.09 49.82
C LYS A 993 -42.19 -25.75 50.37
N ASP A 994 -41.50 -25.20 51.36
CA ASP A 994 -41.89 -23.93 52.00
C ASP A 994 -41.58 -22.75 51.08
N LEU A 995 -40.43 -22.79 50.39
CA LEU A 995 -40.09 -21.80 49.36
C LEU A 995 -41.09 -21.85 48.20
N ARG A 996 -41.48 -23.05 47.74
CA ARG A 996 -42.48 -23.21 46.68
C ARG A 996 -43.83 -22.60 47.08
N ALA A 997 -44.33 -22.93 48.26
CA ALA A 997 -45.61 -22.41 48.75
C ALA A 997 -45.61 -20.88 48.87
N ARG A 998 -44.51 -20.29 49.37
CA ARG A 998 -44.34 -18.84 49.46
C ARG A 998 -44.31 -18.18 48.08
N ALA A 999 -43.60 -18.77 47.12
CA ALA A 999 -43.50 -18.24 45.78
C ALA A 999 -44.85 -18.29 45.03
N ASP A 1000 -45.60 -19.40 45.13
CA ASP A 1000 -46.91 -19.57 44.50
C ASP A 1000 -47.95 -18.58 45.07
N ALA A 1001 -47.94 -18.36 46.39
CA ALA A 1001 -48.82 -17.38 47.03
C ALA A 1001 -48.51 -15.95 46.56
N LEU A 1002 -47.23 -15.59 46.46
CA LEU A 1002 -46.79 -14.30 45.94
C LEU A 1002 -47.14 -14.14 44.44
N TYR A 1003 -46.97 -15.19 43.64
CA TYR A 1003 -47.35 -15.19 42.22
C TYR A 1003 -48.85 -14.96 42.02
N THR A 1004 -49.69 -15.59 42.85
CA THR A 1004 -51.15 -15.37 42.83
C THR A 1004 -51.50 -13.91 43.12
N ARG A 1005 -50.83 -13.27 44.10
CA ARG A 1005 -51.01 -11.84 44.41
C ARG A 1005 -50.61 -10.94 43.23
N LEU A 1006 -49.52 -11.26 42.54
CA LEU A 1006 -49.08 -10.52 41.34
C LEU A 1006 -50.11 -10.64 40.21
N LEU A 1007 -50.66 -11.83 39.97
CA LEU A 1007 -51.73 -12.05 38.98
C LEU A 1007 -52.99 -11.26 39.30
N GLN A 1008 -53.42 -11.24 40.57
CA GLN A 1008 -54.57 -10.43 41.00
C GLN A 1008 -54.34 -8.94 40.76
N LYS A 1009 -53.12 -8.45 41.08
CA LYS A 1009 -52.77 -7.04 40.86
C LYS A 1009 -52.64 -6.69 39.37
N SER A 1010 -52.18 -7.61 38.51
CA SER A 1010 -52.11 -7.37 37.07
C SER A 1010 -53.49 -7.31 36.39
N MET A 1011 -54.50 -7.99 36.94
CA MET A 1011 -55.88 -7.95 36.43
C MET A 1011 -56.65 -6.70 36.89
N THR A 1012 -56.35 -6.15 38.05
CA THR A 1012 -57.07 -5.00 38.63
C THR A 1012 -56.72 -3.65 38.01
N GLY A 1013 -55.59 -3.54 37.30
CA GLY A 1013 -55.23 -2.35 36.50
C GLY A 1013 -55.96 -2.24 35.14
N SER A 1014 -56.91 -3.12 34.84
CA SER A 1014 -57.60 -3.28 33.55
C SER A 1014 -59.08 -2.89 33.60
N THR A 1015 -59.46 -1.83 34.34
CA THR A 1015 -60.87 -1.40 34.41
C THR A 1015 -61.21 -0.36 33.35
N HIS A 1016 -61.36 -0.80 32.09
CA HIS A 1016 -62.41 -0.27 31.23
C HIS A 1016 -63.22 -1.44 30.67
N PRO A 1017 -64.57 -1.41 30.75
CA PRO A 1017 -65.40 -2.48 30.24
C PRO A 1017 -65.31 -2.50 28.72
N ARG A 1018 -65.01 -3.69 28.17
CA ARG A 1018 -65.16 -3.95 26.73
C ARG A 1018 -66.60 -3.64 26.34
N SER A 1019 -66.83 -2.54 25.62
CA SER A 1019 -68.09 -2.35 24.90
C SER A 1019 -68.15 -3.37 23.76
N SER A 1020 -69.33 -3.95 23.62
CA SER A 1020 -69.73 -5.01 22.70
C SER A 1020 -69.50 -4.73 21.23
#